data_AF-A0AAE7DAC9-F1
#
_entry.id   AF-A0AAE7DAC9-F1
#
_cell.length_a   1.000
_cell.length_b   1.000
_cell.length_c   1.000
_cell.angle_alpha   90.00
_cell.angle_beta   90.00
_cell.angle_gamma   90.00
#
_symmetry.space_group_name_H-M   'P 1'
#
loop_
_entity.id
_entity.type
_entity.pdbx_description
1 polymer ?
#
loop_
_entity_poly.entity_id
_entity_poly.type
_entity_poly.pdbx_seq_one_letter_code
_entity_poly.pdbx_strand_id
1 'polypeptide(L)'
;MKKPQDYAIRKLGFSPSAIKKLSEDPFTDEFWPVVYLLKEKDKKNALAYVGETYDVTKRLTTHLGHPEKSKLQEAYLISGNKFNKSATLDIEAYCIKYLAGDGKYKLLNGNLGISDHNYYQKEELYYKIFESIWEEFRSLGIAVQALGEISNSTLFKYSPYKTLSPEQTQSLIMILESLLEDRHKRVVIEGGAGSGKTVLAVFLFKLLHTAKEDFNFSIFGESDMRIVELVNLLKQKLPNPKMALVIPVDSFRATVKKIFRHVDGLDAGMVVGPADLSRNYYDIVLVDEAHRLRRRENLGSYFGRFDEVCSKLGFDSVKNDELDWVIKQSDRSVFFYDEFQSIKPSDVLQERFDMLKNGENVKTAFLNSQFRVKGGLKYVRFIDGLLTGRPVEGKKMKWFKKYDFWIFHDLEQMITHIKEKNDKERLARVVAGFAWPWSSKKNKKAIDIKIGQLELKWNSTTKDWINSRNAMNEVGCIHTVQGYDLNYTGVIFGNEIGYDKEKGEIIVRKENYHDRNGKNGVKNPEQLKNFIINIYKTLMLRGIKGTYVYICDEALREYFTRYIPSYEEILASTEKKVIPFKNSVPLINLKVAAGGFSEQQQFDNEEERYPVPDDLKLSDDHFACQVVGKSMNKLIPNGAVCLFRRYTGGTREGKVVLVSHTSIQDADFGSGYTVKIYHSEKTFHPDGTWKHHRIILKPSSTDKSYKDIVLEDDELSSLQVIGIFEQVLD
;
A
#
# COMPACT_ATOMS: atom_id res chain seq x y z
N MET A 1 -23.14 19.23 26.95
CA MET A 1 -22.25 18.19 27.50
C MET A 1 -21.15 17.93 26.48
N LYS A 2 -19.87 18.14 26.85
CA LYS A 2 -18.73 17.73 26.00
C LYS A 2 -18.79 16.20 25.87
N LYS A 3 -18.63 15.65 24.67
CA LYS A 3 -18.44 14.19 24.51
C LYS A 3 -17.32 13.76 25.47
N PRO A 4 -17.43 12.63 26.19
CA PRO A 4 -16.31 12.10 26.95
C PRO A 4 -15.13 11.95 25.98
N GLN A 5 -14.02 12.60 26.31
CA GLN A 5 -12.84 12.62 25.46
C GLN A 5 -12.22 11.21 25.53
N ASP A 6 -12.15 10.50 24.39
CA ASP A 6 -11.65 9.12 24.33
C ASP A 6 -10.15 9.01 24.71
N TYR A 7 -9.46 10.15 24.82
CA TYR A 7 -8.06 10.28 25.22
C TYR A 7 -7.80 11.64 25.91
N ALA A 8 -6.65 11.77 26.57
CA ALA A 8 -6.11 13.02 27.12
C ALA A 8 -4.61 13.16 26.80
N ILE A 9 -4.14 14.39 26.58
CA ILE A 9 -2.73 14.73 26.39
C ILE A 9 -2.25 15.60 27.54
N ARG A 10 -1.35 15.07 28.38
CA ARG A 10 -0.76 15.79 29.52
C ARG A 10 0.67 16.20 29.22
N LYS A 11 0.94 17.51 29.22
CA LYS A 11 2.29 18.07 29.11
C LYS A 11 2.97 18.12 30.48
N LEU A 12 4.24 17.70 30.53
CA LEU A 12 5.12 17.87 31.69
C LEU A 12 6.56 18.17 31.25
N GLY A 13 7.39 18.64 32.18
CA GLY A 13 8.83 18.73 31.95
C GLY A 13 9.47 17.34 31.93
N PHE A 14 10.49 17.14 31.09
CA PHE A 14 11.28 15.92 31.10
C PHE A 14 12.49 16.10 32.02
N SER A 15 12.31 15.82 33.30
CA SER A 15 13.36 15.92 34.33
C SER A 15 13.12 14.93 35.47
N PRO A 16 14.15 14.57 36.26
CA PRO A 16 13.97 13.70 37.43
C PRO A 16 12.89 14.20 38.41
N SER A 17 12.81 15.53 38.61
CA SER A 17 11.84 16.15 39.52
C SER A 17 10.40 16.06 39.03
N ALA A 18 10.19 16.15 37.71
CA ALA A 18 8.86 16.06 37.11
C ALA A 18 8.35 14.62 37.06
N ILE A 19 9.24 13.65 36.79
CA ILE A 19 8.91 12.22 36.79
C ILE A 19 8.45 11.76 38.17
N LYS A 20 9.09 12.24 39.26
CA LYS A 20 8.67 11.92 40.64
C LYS A 20 7.25 12.35 40.98
N LYS A 21 6.68 13.31 40.26
CA LYS A 21 5.30 13.80 40.45
C LYS A 21 4.26 13.04 39.62
N LEU A 22 4.68 12.02 38.87
CA LEU A 22 3.76 11.22 38.05
C LEU A 22 2.85 10.32 38.88
N SER A 23 3.21 9.95 40.12
CA SER A 23 2.39 9.12 41.01
C SER A 23 1.00 9.69 41.35
N GLU A 24 0.70 10.92 40.94
CA GLU A 24 -0.62 11.55 41.06
C GLU A 24 -1.50 11.32 39.81
N ASP A 25 -1.00 10.63 38.77
CA ASP A 25 -1.73 10.32 37.53
C ASP A 25 -2.31 8.89 37.57
N PRO A 26 -3.65 8.73 37.50
CA PRO A 26 -4.31 7.43 37.60
C PRO A 26 -3.81 6.40 36.58
N PHE A 27 -3.49 6.83 35.36
CA PHE A 27 -3.02 5.92 34.31
C PHE A 27 -1.58 5.47 34.53
N THR A 28 -0.76 6.27 35.23
CA THR A 28 0.64 5.91 35.47
C THR A 28 0.82 5.04 36.71
N ASP A 29 -0.08 5.14 37.68
CA ASP A 29 -0.03 4.38 38.93
C ASP A 29 -0.54 2.94 38.76
N GLU A 30 -1.53 2.74 37.89
CA GLU A 30 -2.15 1.42 37.64
C GLU A 30 -1.45 0.60 36.54
N PHE A 31 -0.25 1.00 36.12
CA PHE A 31 0.46 0.40 34.98
C PHE A 31 -0.40 0.33 33.70
N TRP A 32 -1.15 1.40 33.41
CA TRP A 32 -2.00 1.45 32.23
C TRP A 32 -1.18 1.69 30.95
N PRO A 33 -1.54 1.11 29.80
CA PRO A 33 -0.87 1.40 28.53
C PRO A 33 -0.98 2.89 28.13
N VAL A 34 0.17 3.53 27.92
CA VAL A 34 0.29 4.96 27.59
C VAL A 34 1.26 5.15 26.42
N VAL A 35 0.96 6.09 25.54
CA VAL A 35 1.90 6.59 24.52
C VAL A 35 2.49 7.90 25.01
N TYR A 36 3.77 8.14 24.77
CA TYR A 36 4.43 9.38 25.16
C TYR A 36 5.29 9.94 24.03
N LEU A 37 5.38 11.27 23.98
CA LEU A 37 6.28 12.02 23.11
C LEU A 37 7.27 12.82 23.98
N LEU A 38 8.55 12.64 23.74
CA LEU A 38 9.63 13.46 24.28
C LEU A 38 10.17 14.36 23.18
N LYS A 39 10.44 15.63 23.48
CA LYS A 39 11.02 16.54 22.47
C LYS A 39 11.91 17.62 23.07
N GLU A 40 12.75 18.18 22.22
CA GLU A 40 13.43 19.43 22.54
C GLU A 40 12.48 20.64 22.51
N LYS A 41 12.83 21.66 23.29
CA LYS A 41 12.13 22.93 23.35
C LYS A 41 12.79 23.97 22.43
N ASP A 42 11.98 24.68 21.65
CA ASP A 42 12.34 25.89 20.90
C ASP A 42 13.60 25.81 20.01
N LYS A 43 13.88 24.64 19.42
CA LYS A 43 14.97 24.44 18.46
C LYS A 43 14.46 24.17 17.04
N LYS A 44 15.17 24.71 16.06
CA LYS A 44 14.99 24.34 14.64
C LYS A 44 15.56 22.93 14.43
N ASN A 45 14.78 22.06 13.78
CA ASN A 45 15.10 20.63 13.63
C ASN A 45 15.32 19.92 14.98
N ALA A 46 14.46 20.23 15.95
CA ALA A 46 14.48 19.64 17.28
C ALA A 46 14.49 18.10 17.23
N LEU A 47 15.17 17.48 18.20
CA LEU A 47 15.07 16.05 18.42
C LEU A 47 13.74 15.70 19.07
N ALA A 48 13.17 14.56 18.69
CA ALA A 48 12.01 13.99 19.35
C ALA A 48 12.08 12.47 19.40
N TYR A 49 11.35 11.88 20.34
CA TYR A 49 11.22 10.45 20.53
C TYR A 49 9.78 10.12 20.91
N VAL A 50 9.19 9.14 20.25
CA VAL A 50 7.88 8.60 20.62
C VAL A 50 8.09 7.22 21.24
N GLY A 51 7.35 6.89 22.28
CA GLY A 51 7.34 5.53 22.80
C GLY A 51 5.97 5.15 23.35
N GLU A 52 5.73 3.86 23.52
CA GLU A 52 4.68 3.35 24.40
C GLU A 52 5.28 2.67 25.63
N THR A 53 4.52 2.64 26.72
CA THR A 53 4.84 1.85 27.90
C THR A 53 3.62 1.69 28.80
N TYR A 54 3.66 0.70 29.68
CA TYR A 54 2.77 0.60 30.82
C TYR A 54 3.44 1.07 32.12
N ASP A 55 4.76 1.29 32.14
CA ASP A 55 5.51 1.78 33.30
C ASP A 55 6.23 3.08 32.93
N VAL A 56 5.47 4.18 32.97
CA VAL A 56 5.93 5.51 32.53
C VAL A 56 7.12 5.97 33.35
N THR A 57 7.07 5.82 34.68
CA THR A 57 8.13 6.26 35.58
C THR A 57 9.45 5.56 35.29
N LYS A 58 9.45 4.23 35.17
CA LYS A 58 10.65 3.46 34.84
C LYS A 58 11.17 3.81 33.46
N ARG A 59 10.28 3.86 32.45
CA ARG A 59 10.69 4.11 31.06
C ARG A 59 11.28 5.50 30.87
N LEU A 60 10.67 6.54 31.43
CA LEU A 60 11.18 7.91 31.36
C LEU A 60 12.50 8.06 32.13
N THR A 61 12.65 7.36 33.27
CA THR A 61 13.91 7.34 34.03
C THR A 61 15.04 6.69 33.21
N THR A 62 14.76 5.58 32.52
CA THR A 62 15.72 4.94 31.60
C THR A 62 16.17 5.90 30.50
N HIS A 63 15.23 6.67 29.91
CA HIS A 63 15.57 7.65 28.87
C HIS A 63 16.45 8.79 29.37
N LEU A 64 16.34 9.20 30.65
CA LEU A 64 17.24 10.18 31.25
C LEU A 64 18.69 9.67 31.39
N GLY A 65 18.88 8.36 31.43
CA GLY A 65 20.21 7.74 31.40
C GLY A 65 20.84 7.67 30.01
N HIS A 66 20.08 7.97 28.94
CA HIS A 66 20.56 7.84 27.56
C HIS A 66 21.25 9.12 27.06
N PRO A 67 22.40 9.04 26.36
CA PRO A 67 23.18 10.21 25.95
C PRO A 67 22.40 11.26 25.12
N GLU A 68 21.62 10.81 24.13
CA GLU A 68 20.82 11.73 23.29
C GLU A 68 19.45 12.08 23.91
N LYS A 69 18.72 11.10 24.46
CA LYS A 69 17.34 11.32 24.95
C LYS A 69 17.30 12.16 26.23
N SER A 70 18.37 12.14 27.04
CA SER A 70 18.50 13.02 28.22
C SER A 70 18.53 14.52 27.87
N LYS A 71 18.80 14.86 26.60
CA LYS A 71 18.80 16.26 26.11
C LYS A 71 17.39 16.79 25.83
N LEU A 72 16.37 15.94 25.78
CA LEU A 72 14.98 16.35 25.57
C LEU A 72 14.48 17.11 26.82
N GLN A 73 13.53 18.04 26.67
CA GLN A 73 13.08 18.88 27.81
C GLN A 73 11.58 18.81 28.09
N GLU A 74 10.78 18.39 27.12
CA GLU A 74 9.33 18.29 27.27
C GLU A 74 8.88 16.84 27.05
N ALA A 75 7.89 16.41 27.86
CA ALA A 75 7.20 15.15 27.70
C ALA A 75 5.69 15.39 27.59
N TYR A 76 5.04 14.64 26.70
CA TYR A 76 3.59 14.64 26.50
C TYR A 76 3.12 13.21 26.68
N LEU A 77 2.27 12.96 27.68
CA LEU A 77 1.67 11.65 27.93
C LEU A 77 0.29 11.62 27.30
N ILE A 78 0.00 10.54 26.56
CA ILE A 78 -1.22 10.33 25.81
C ILE A 78 -1.86 9.07 26.37
N SER A 79 -2.95 9.26 27.11
CA SER A 79 -3.66 8.19 27.80
C SER A 79 -5.13 8.17 27.41
N GLY A 80 -5.80 7.04 27.59
CA GLY A 80 -7.22 6.90 27.33
C GLY A 80 -7.78 5.62 27.93
N ASN A 81 -9.02 5.67 28.40
CA ASN A 81 -9.68 4.52 29.05
C ASN A 81 -9.88 3.32 28.11
N LYS A 82 -9.84 3.55 26.80
CA LYS A 82 -9.97 2.49 25.78
C LYS A 82 -8.63 1.92 25.35
N PHE A 83 -7.50 2.44 25.85
CA PHE A 83 -6.18 2.03 25.40
C PHE A 83 -5.86 0.63 25.93
N ASN A 84 -5.56 -0.27 25.00
CA ASN A 84 -4.94 -1.55 25.28
C ASN A 84 -3.55 -1.59 24.64
N LYS A 85 -2.82 -2.69 24.86
CA LYS A 85 -1.45 -2.83 24.36
C LYS A 85 -1.36 -2.73 22.83
N SER A 86 -2.25 -3.40 22.10
CA SER A 86 -2.27 -3.35 20.63
C SER A 86 -2.59 -1.95 20.11
N ALA A 87 -3.53 -1.25 20.76
CA ALA A 87 -3.90 0.11 20.43
C ALA A 87 -2.74 1.10 20.62
N THR A 88 -2.03 1.02 21.75
CA THR A 88 -0.91 1.92 22.06
C THR A 88 0.29 1.70 21.15
N LEU A 89 0.59 0.44 20.78
CA LEU A 89 1.61 0.11 19.79
C LEU A 89 1.31 0.74 18.42
N ASP A 90 0.07 0.66 17.95
CA ASP A 90 -0.30 1.28 16.67
C ASP A 90 -0.35 2.80 16.74
N ILE A 91 -0.84 3.40 17.84
CA ILE A 91 -0.81 4.86 18.03
C ILE A 91 0.64 5.36 18.08
N GLU A 92 1.55 4.65 18.78
CA GLU A 92 2.99 4.92 18.74
C GLU A 92 3.51 4.86 17.31
N ALA A 93 3.23 3.78 16.58
CA ALA A 93 3.67 3.60 15.20
C ALA A 93 3.15 4.71 14.28
N TYR A 94 1.89 5.13 14.43
CA TYR A 94 1.32 6.25 13.68
C TYR A 94 2.00 7.57 14.03
N CYS A 95 2.20 7.87 15.31
CA CYS A 95 2.93 9.06 15.76
C CYS A 95 4.34 9.10 15.17
N ILE A 96 5.10 8.00 15.21
CA ILE A 96 6.44 7.92 14.60
C ILE A 96 6.35 8.17 13.08
N LYS A 97 5.47 7.45 12.37
CA LYS A 97 5.32 7.55 10.91
C LYS A 97 4.97 8.98 10.47
N TYR A 98 4.01 9.62 11.13
CA TYR A 98 3.53 10.94 10.76
C TYR A 98 4.43 12.09 11.26
N LEU A 99 5.03 12.00 12.46
CA LEU A 99 6.01 13.01 12.91
C LEU A 99 7.27 13.00 12.04
N ALA A 100 7.72 11.82 11.60
CA ALA A 100 8.81 11.72 10.65
C ALA A 100 8.47 12.41 9.32
N GLY A 101 7.22 12.25 8.84
CA GLY A 101 6.74 12.86 7.60
C GLY A 101 6.44 14.37 7.71
N ASP A 102 6.11 14.87 8.89
CA ASP A 102 5.86 16.30 9.16
C ASP A 102 7.13 17.15 8.95
N GLY A 103 8.32 16.54 9.11
CA GLY A 103 9.62 17.16 8.83
C GLY A 103 10.08 18.18 9.87
N LYS A 104 9.30 18.41 10.94
CA LYS A 104 9.65 19.32 12.03
C LYS A 104 10.73 18.78 12.96
N TYR A 105 10.74 17.46 13.18
CA TYR A 105 11.66 16.82 14.12
C TYR A 105 12.59 15.83 13.42
N LYS A 106 13.77 15.65 14.01
CA LYS A 106 14.60 14.48 13.79
C LYS A 106 14.26 13.43 14.84
N LEU A 107 13.68 12.31 14.43
CA LEU A 107 13.26 11.26 15.37
C LEU A 107 14.45 10.40 15.80
N LEU A 108 14.61 10.27 17.11
CA LEU A 108 15.58 9.38 17.76
C LEU A 108 15.12 7.92 17.77
N ASN A 109 13.90 7.63 17.33
CA ASN A 109 13.40 6.27 17.20
C ASN A 109 14.30 5.43 16.29
N GLY A 110 14.47 4.16 16.63
CA GLY A 110 14.90 3.12 15.69
C GLY A 110 13.79 2.84 14.67
N ASN A 111 14.12 2.09 13.61
CA ASN A 111 13.16 1.68 12.59
C ASN A 111 12.68 0.21 12.72
N LEU A 112 13.20 -0.56 13.68
CA LEU A 112 12.68 -1.89 14.03
C LEU A 112 11.64 -1.80 15.15
N GLY A 113 10.76 -2.81 15.22
CA GLY A 113 9.71 -2.92 16.26
C GLY A 113 8.49 -2.03 16.05
N ILE A 114 8.36 -1.42 14.86
CA ILE A 114 7.19 -0.63 14.49
C ILE A 114 6.07 -1.58 14.07
N SER A 115 5.07 -1.74 14.94
CA SER A 115 3.93 -2.64 14.70
C SER A 115 3.06 -2.18 13.52
N ASP A 116 2.45 -3.16 12.87
CA ASP A 116 1.30 -2.96 11.99
C ASP A 116 0.47 -4.25 11.97
N HIS A 117 -0.18 -4.55 13.09
CA HIS A 117 -1.01 -5.74 13.23
C HIS A 117 -2.49 -5.37 13.03
N ASN A 118 -3.30 -6.30 12.52
CA ASN A 118 -4.74 -6.10 12.49
C ASN A 118 -5.35 -6.63 13.80
N TYR A 119 -6.22 -5.83 14.41
CA TYR A 119 -6.98 -6.21 15.59
C TYR A 119 -8.34 -5.51 15.61
N TYR A 120 -9.20 -5.94 16.52
CA TYR A 120 -10.57 -5.45 16.65
C TYR A 120 -10.62 -3.92 16.78
N GLN A 121 -11.49 -3.26 16.00
CA GLN A 121 -11.72 -1.81 15.97
C GLN A 121 -10.50 -0.92 15.62
N LYS A 122 -9.41 -1.48 15.08
CA LYS A 122 -8.22 -0.72 14.67
C LYS A 122 -8.57 0.52 13.83
N GLU A 123 -9.32 0.34 12.74
CA GLU A 123 -9.66 1.42 11.80
C GLU A 123 -10.88 2.24 12.27
N GLU A 124 -11.89 1.59 12.84
CA GLU A 124 -13.17 2.21 13.21
C GLU A 124 -13.06 3.10 14.46
N LEU A 125 -12.17 2.75 15.40
CA LEU A 125 -12.01 3.44 16.67
C LEU A 125 -10.61 4.02 16.84
N TYR A 126 -9.57 3.18 16.87
CA TYR A 126 -8.23 3.61 17.30
C TYR A 126 -7.55 4.54 16.30
N TYR A 127 -7.74 4.30 15.00
CA TYR A 127 -7.29 5.24 13.98
C TYR A 127 -8.02 6.59 14.07
N LYS A 128 -9.32 6.60 14.41
CA LYS A 128 -10.08 7.84 14.66
C LYS A 128 -9.62 8.59 15.91
N ILE A 129 -9.22 7.86 16.94
CA ILE A 129 -8.56 8.44 18.12
C ILE A 129 -7.23 9.06 17.71
N PHE A 130 -6.40 8.36 16.90
CA PHE A 130 -5.16 8.92 16.38
C PHE A 130 -5.37 10.17 15.52
N GLU A 131 -6.37 10.19 14.63
CA GLU A 131 -6.71 11.40 13.85
C GLU A 131 -7.00 12.59 14.77
N SER A 132 -7.71 12.34 15.87
CA SER A 132 -8.03 13.36 16.87
C SER A 132 -6.76 13.82 17.64
N ILE A 133 -5.92 12.88 18.07
CA ILE A 133 -4.62 13.16 18.72
C ILE A 133 -3.76 14.02 17.81
N TRP A 134 -3.75 13.75 16.50
CA TRP A 134 -2.95 14.51 15.54
C TRP A 134 -3.42 15.97 15.44
N GLU A 135 -4.72 16.23 15.40
CA GLU A 135 -5.23 17.61 15.39
C GLU A 135 -4.93 18.34 16.70
N GLU A 136 -4.93 17.65 17.84
CA GLU A 136 -4.47 18.22 19.11
C GLU A 136 -2.95 18.47 19.11
N PHE A 137 -2.15 17.58 18.51
CA PHE A 137 -0.72 17.86 18.28
C PHE A 137 -0.52 19.11 17.43
N ARG A 138 -1.35 19.35 16.42
CA ARG A 138 -1.27 20.59 15.62
C ARG A 138 -1.64 21.82 16.45
N SER A 139 -2.68 21.75 17.27
CA SER A 139 -3.10 22.87 18.13
C SER A 139 -2.05 23.21 19.20
N LEU A 140 -1.36 22.20 19.74
CA LEU A 140 -0.25 22.35 20.69
C LEU A 140 1.06 22.79 20.02
N GLY A 141 1.07 22.94 18.68
CA GLY A 141 2.28 23.23 17.92
C GLY A 141 3.31 22.11 17.99
N ILE A 142 2.90 20.87 18.25
CA ILE A 142 3.73 19.68 18.12
C ILE A 142 3.89 19.34 16.65
N ALA A 143 2.80 19.26 15.88
CA ALA A 143 2.80 19.02 14.44
C ALA A 143 2.43 20.29 13.65
N VAL A 144 2.71 20.33 12.35
CA VAL A 144 2.37 21.47 11.47
C VAL A 144 1.36 21.06 10.42
N GLN A 145 1.66 20.01 9.68
CA GLN A 145 0.92 19.57 8.50
C GLN A 145 -0.27 18.69 8.88
N ALA A 146 -1.32 18.72 8.06
CA ALA A 146 -2.43 17.78 8.20
C ALA A 146 -2.01 16.37 7.74
N LEU A 147 -2.66 15.32 8.26
CA LEU A 147 -2.35 13.93 7.89
C LEU A 147 -2.41 13.68 6.36
N GLY A 148 -3.39 14.29 5.69
CA GLY A 148 -3.53 14.20 4.23
C GLY A 148 -2.39 14.87 3.45
N GLU A 149 -1.74 15.88 4.01
CA GLU A 149 -0.57 16.53 3.39
C GLU A 149 0.68 15.69 3.60
N ILE A 150 0.86 15.17 4.82
CA ILE A 150 2.00 14.33 5.19
C ILE A 150 2.01 13.03 4.40
N SER A 151 0.88 12.34 4.30
CA SER A 151 0.76 11.08 3.55
C SER A 151 1.12 11.22 2.07
N ASN A 152 0.96 12.43 1.52
CA ASN A 152 1.33 12.78 0.16
C ASN A 152 2.81 13.16 0.00
N SER A 153 3.50 13.52 1.09
CA SER A 153 4.89 13.95 1.09
C SER A 153 5.86 12.82 0.74
N THR A 154 6.98 13.17 0.11
CA THR A 154 8.06 12.21 -0.18
C THR A 154 8.74 11.72 1.08
N LEU A 155 8.80 12.56 2.12
CA LEU A 155 9.40 12.22 3.41
C LEU A 155 8.64 11.09 4.10
N PHE A 156 7.30 11.12 4.03
CA PHE A 156 6.46 10.03 4.52
C PHE A 156 6.54 8.77 3.63
N LYS A 157 6.43 8.93 2.29
CA LYS A 157 6.39 7.81 1.35
C LYS A 157 7.61 6.90 1.41
N TYR A 158 8.80 7.47 1.58
CA TYR A 158 10.07 6.75 1.65
C TYR A 158 10.72 6.82 3.04
N SER A 159 9.91 7.08 4.07
CA SER A 159 10.36 7.10 5.47
C SER A 159 10.96 5.75 5.86
N PRO A 160 12.10 5.71 6.60
CA PRO A 160 12.63 4.47 7.14
C PRO A 160 11.73 3.88 8.23
N TYR A 161 10.76 4.63 8.76
CA TYR A 161 9.86 4.20 9.84
C TYR A 161 8.62 3.45 9.35
N LYS A 162 8.66 2.95 8.12
CA LYS A 162 7.62 2.08 7.59
C LYS A 162 7.86 0.64 8.04
N THR A 163 6.78 -0.04 8.37
CA THR A 163 6.80 -1.48 8.64
C THR A 163 7.11 -2.21 7.34
N LEU A 164 8.09 -3.11 7.38
CA LEU A 164 8.46 -3.95 6.24
C LEU A 164 7.48 -5.12 6.10
N SER A 165 7.22 -5.56 4.87
CA SER A 165 6.50 -6.81 4.65
C SER A 165 7.36 -8.04 4.96
N PRO A 166 6.77 -9.22 5.15
CA PRO A 166 7.55 -10.46 5.35
C PRO A 166 8.59 -10.73 4.24
N GLU A 167 8.24 -10.48 2.98
CA GLU A 167 9.19 -10.60 1.85
C GLU A 167 10.36 -9.61 1.96
N GLN A 168 10.09 -8.36 2.35
CA GLN A 168 11.12 -7.34 2.55
C GLN A 168 12.01 -7.68 3.75
N THR A 169 11.43 -8.16 4.84
CA THR A 169 12.15 -8.65 6.02
C THR A 169 13.08 -9.80 5.67
N GLN A 170 12.62 -10.79 4.90
CA GLN A 170 13.47 -11.90 4.46
C GLN A 170 14.59 -11.44 3.53
N SER A 171 14.30 -10.49 2.62
CA SER A 171 15.30 -9.88 1.75
C SER A 171 16.35 -9.10 2.54
N LEU A 172 15.93 -8.39 3.60
CA LEU A 172 16.83 -7.68 4.51
C LEU A 172 17.78 -8.64 5.22
N ILE A 173 17.26 -9.76 5.74
CA ILE A 173 18.06 -10.82 6.38
C ILE A 173 19.09 -11.36 5.38
N MET A 174 18.67 -11.71 4.15
CA MET A 174 19.58 -12.18 3.11
C MET A 174 20.68 -11.15 2.81
N ILE A 175 20.34 -9.86 2.71
CA ILE A 175 21.33 -8.80 2.48
C ILE A 175 22.34 -8.79 3.64
N LEU A 176 21.88 -8.74 4.89
CA LEU A 176 22.75 -8.69 6.07
C LEU A 176 23.67 -9.91 6.17
N GLU A 177 23.15 -11.12 5.91
CA GLU A 177 23.96 -12.34 5.87
C GLU A 177 25.01 -12.29 4.76
N SER A 178 24.64 -11.83 3.57
CA SER A 178 25.59 -11.67 2.45
C SER A 178 26.66 -10.62 2.75
N LEU A 179 26.32 -9.56 3.49
CA LEU A 179 27.29 -8.55 3.92
C LEU A 179 28.31 -9.11 4.94
N LEU A 180 27.94 -10.14 5.69
CA LEU A 180 28.82 -10.83 6.63
C LEU A 180 29.70 -11.90 5.97
N GLU A 181 29.21 -12.52 4.90
CA GLU A 181 29.96 -13.51 4.13
C GLU A 181 31.05 -12.86 3.25
N ASP A 182 32.09 -13.62 2.91
CA ASP A 182 33.12 -13.19 1.95
C ASP A 182 32.91 -13.80 0.56
N ARG A 183 32.10 -14.86 0.46
CA ARG A 183 31.73 -15.53 -0.78
C ARG A 183 30.82 -14.66 -1.64
N HIS A 184 29.74 -14.13 -1.06
CA HIS A 184 28.74 -13.37 -1.81
C HIS A 184 28.96 -11.87 -1.61
N LYS A 185 29.78 -11.27 -2.48
CA LYS A 185 30.05 -9.83 -2.40
C LYS A 185 28.89 -9.00 -2.93
N ARG A 186 28.07 -9.56 -3.82
CA ARG A 186 27.01 -8.82 -4.53
C ARG A 186 25.63 -9.40 -4.21
N VAL A 187 24.63 -8.53 -4.10
CA VAL A 187 23.23 -8.92 -3.94
C VAL A 187 22.38 -8.19 -4.97
N VAL A 188 21.44 -8.89 -5.61
CA VAL A 188 20.45 -8.30 -6.51
C VAL A 188 19.06 -8.50 -5.92
N ILE A 189 18.36 -7.41 -5.61
CA ILE A 189 16.97 -7.42 -5.17
C ILE A 189 16.11 -6.99 -6.34
N GLU A 190 15.46 -7.97 -6.98
CA GLU A 190 14.54 -7.75 -8.08
C GLU A 190 13.13 -7.48 -7.55
N GLY A 191 12.39 -6.63 -8.24
CA GLY A 191 10.96 -6.48 -7.97
C GLY A 191 10.34 -5.42 -8.86
N GLY A 192 9.03 -5.48 -9.04
CA GLY A 192 8.31 -4.50 -9.85
C GLY A 192 8.23 -3.10 -9.22
N ALA A 193 7.67 -2.17 -9.99
CA ALA A 193 7.39 -0.82 -9.54
C ALA A 193 6.52 -0.85 -8.27
N GLY A 194 6.88 -0.12 -7.21
CA GLY A 194 6.06 -0.08 -5.99
C GLY A 194 6.21 -1.28 -5.04
N SER A 195 7.19 -2.16 -5.26
CA SER A 195 7.56 -3.23 -4.30
C SER A 195 8.32 -2.76 -3.05
N GLY A 196 8.56 -1.45 -2.93
CA GLY A 196 9.20 -0.83 -1.75
C GLY A 196 10.72 -0.96 -1.68
N LYS A 197 11.40 -1.23 -2.81
CA LYS A 197 12.87 -1.30 -2.90
C LYS A 197 13.59 -0.08 -2.28
N THR A 198 13.15 1.14 -2.63
CA THR A 198 13.69 2.36 -2.03
C THR A 198 13.50 2.40 -0.52
N VAL A 199 12.31 2.01 -0.01
CA VAL A 199 12.05 1.97 1.44
C VAL A 199 13.02 1.00 2.10
N LEU A 200 13.21 -0.19 1.52
CA LEU A 200 14.16 -1.19 2.01
C LEU A 200 15.62 -0.66 2.02
N ALA A 201 16.03 0.08 0.99
CA ALA A 201 17.36 0.71 0.94
C ALA A 201 17.55 1.75 2.05
N VAL A 202 16.61 2.69 2.20
CA VAL A 202 16.65 3.74 3.24
C VAL A 202 16.57 3.12 4.64
N PHE A 203 15.75 2.07 4.79
CA PHE A 203 15.61 1.30 6.03
C PHE A 203 16.94 0.67 6.43
N LEU A 204 17.63 -0.01 5.52
CA LEU A 204 18.93 -0.63 5.78
C LEU A 204 19.97 0.41 6.20
N PHE A 205 19.99 1.59 5.56
CA PHE A 205 20.86 2.69 5.96
C PHE A 205 20.60 3.13 7.40
N LYS A 206 19.34 3.42 7.74
CA LYS A 206 18.98 3.83 9.11
C LYS A 206 19.29 2.73 10.11
N LEU A 207 19.01 1.47 9.78
CA LEU A 207 19.26 0.32 10.63
C LEU A 207 20.74 0.19 11.01
N LEU A 208 21.64 0.28 10.02
CA LEU A 208 23.08 0.18 10.27
C LEU A 208 23.65 1.37 11.05
N HIS A 209 23.00 2.54 10.98
CA HIS A 209 23.39 3.73 11.75
C HIS A 209 22.66 3.86 13.10
N THR A 210 21.73 2.97 13.43
CA THR A 210 20.97 3.01 14.70
C THR A 210 21.82 2.48 15.85
N ALA A 211 21.91 3.18 16.98
CA ALA A 211 22.72 2.75 18.12
C ALA A 211 22.17 1.45 18.73
N LYS A 212 23.02 0.66 19.41
CA LYS A 212 22.59 -0.64 19.95
C LYS A 212 21.52 -0.48 21.03
N GLU A 213 21.61 0.61 21.78
CA GLU A 213 20.73 0.98 22.89
C GLU A 213 19.34 1.47 22.42
N ASP A 214 19.19 1.75 21.12
CA ASP A 214 17.93 2.21 20.53
C ASP A 214 17.02 1.06 20.07
N PHE A 215 17.51 -0.18 20.08
CA PHE A 215 16.70 -1.36 19.80
C PHE A 215 15.85 -1.74 21.01
N ASN A 216 14.52 -1.68 20.87
CA ASN A 216 13.58 -2.03 21.94
C ASN A 216 13.21 -3.52 21.91
N PHE A 217 13.95 -4.34 22.65
CA PHE A 217 13.82 -5.81 22.62
C PHE A 217 12.48 -6.36 23.11
N SER A 218 11.70 -5.61 23.89
CA SER A 218 10.47 -6.12 24.51
C SER A 218 9.29 -6.34 23.54
N ILE A 219 9.43 -5.93 22.27
CA ILE A 219 8.34 -5.92 21.26
C ILE A 219 8.75 -6.71 20.00
N PHE A 220 9.99 -7.21 19.94
CA PHE A 220 10.51 -7.86 18.74
C PHE A 220 9.99 -9.29 18.57
N GLY A 221 9.55 -9.61 17.36
CA GLY A 221 9.37 -10.99 16.92
C GLY A 221 10.72 -11.66 16.59
N GLU A 222 10.69 -12.96 16.28
CA GLU A 222 11.89 -13.75 15.97
C GLU A 222 12.74 -13.12 14.85
N SER A 223 12.11 -12.63 13.78
CA SER A 223 12.81 -12.01 12.65
C SER A 223 13.53 -10.71 13.04
N ASP A 224 12.91 -9.89 13.90
CA ASP A 224 13.54 -8.65 14.38
C ASP A 224 14.75 -8.95 15.26
N MET A 225 14.65 -9.97 16.13
CA MET A 225 15.80 -10.43 16.94
C MET A 225 16.96 -10.89 16.05
N ARG A 226 16.67 -11.68 15.00
CA ARG A 226 17.67 -12.12 14.02
C ARG A 226 18.32 -10.94 13.29
N ILE A 227 17.54 -9.94 12.89
CA ILE A 227 18.06 -8.73 12.24
C ILE A 227 19.02 -8.00 13.19
N VAL A 228 18.64 -7.81 14.46
CA VAL A 228 19.51 -7.13 15.44
C VAL A 228 20.80 -7.92 15.68
N GLU A 229 20.73 -9.24 15.77
CA GLU A 229 21.91 -10.11 15.86
C GLU A 229 22.87 -9.89 14.66
N LEU A 230 22.35 -9.96 13.45
CA LEU A 230 23.13 -9.78 12.22
C LEU A 230 23.73 -8.36 12.12
N VAL A 231 22.98 -7.33 12.48
CA VAL A 231 23.48 -5.95 12.52
C VAL A 231 24.62 -5.82 13.53
N ASN A 232 24.50 -6.45 14.70
CA ASN A 232 25.55 -6.43 15.72
C ASN A 232 26.83 -7.13 15.24
N LEU A 233 26.72 -8.29 14.59
CA LEU A 233 27.84 -8.98 13.97
C LEU A 233 28.48 -8.12 12.87
N LEU A 234 27.65 -7.46 12.05
CA LEU A 234 28.15 -6.63 10.95
C LEU A 234 28.90 -5.41 11.48
N LYS A 235 28.42 -4.80 12.57
CA LYS A 235 29.13 -3.70 13.25
C LYS A 235 30.43 -4.15 13.93
N GLN A 236 30.56 -5.42 14.30
CA GLN A 236 31.85 -5.94 14.78
C GLN A 236 32.83 -6.11 13.61
N LYS A 237 32.36 -6.61 12.45
CA LYS A 237 33.18 -6.79 11.24
C LYS A 237 33.54 -5.46 10.57
N LEU A 238 32.60 -4.52 10.53
CA LEU A 238 32.69 -3.20 9.92
C LEU A 238 32.11 -2.15 10.89
N PRO A 239 32.91 -1.62 11.82
CA PRO A 239 32.41 -0.69 12.86
C PRO A 239 31.84 0.62 12.32
N ASN A 240 32.47 1.21 11.30
CA ASN A 240 32.05 2.46 10.67
C ASN A 240 32.16 2.33 9.15
N PRO A 241 31.28 1.54 8.50
CA PRO A 241 31.39 1.29 7.08
C PRO A 241 31.14 2.58 6.31
N LYS A 242 32.01 2.90 5.37
CA LYS A 242 31.80 3.97 4.40
C LYS A 242 30.79 3.50 3.37
N MET A 243 29.56 3.98 3.50
CA MET A 243 28.43 3.56 2.67
C MET A 243 28.04 4.63 1.63
N ALA A 244 27.53 4.19 0.49
CA ALA A 244 26.88 5.08 -0.49
C ALA A 244 25.56 4.49 -1.01
N LEU A 245 24.55 5.35 -1.12
CA LEU A 245 23.30 5.07 -1.85
C LEU A 245 23.38 5.76 -3.21
N VAL A 246 23.67 4.99 -4.25
CA VAL A 246 23.76 5.46 -5.63
C VAL A 246 22.35 5.54 -6.21
N ILE A 247 21.99 6.71 -6.73
CA ILE A 247 20.73 6.95 -7.43
C ILE A 247 21.05 7.62 -8.78
N PRO A 248 20.90 6.92 -9.93
CA PRO A 248 21.22 7.48 -11.25
C PRO A 248 20.34 8.66 -11.66
N VAL A 249 19.09 8.71 -11.19
CA VAL A 249 18.10 9.72 -11.56
C VAL A 249 18.23 10.98 -10.70
N ASP A 250 18.64 12.10 -11.29
CA ASP A 250 18.97 13.35 -10.58
C ASP A 250 17.83 13.93 -9.73
N SER A 251 16.59 13.97 -10.25
CA SER A 251 15.43 14.50 -9.54
C SER A 251 15.12 13.66 -8.31
N PHE A 252 15.09 12.32 -8.47
CA PHE A 252 14.83 11.40 -7.39
C PHE A 252 15.96 11.38 -6.35
N ARG A 253 17.22 11.45 -6.80
CA ARG A 253 18.39 11.62 -5.94
C ARG A 253 18.27 12.84 -5.03
N ALA A 254 17.81 13.98 -5.58
CA ALA A 254 17.57 15.18 -4.79
C ALA A 254 16.47 14.98 -3.73
N THR A 255 15.44 14.20 -4.03
CA THR A 255 14.38 13.82 -3.08
C THR A 255 14.94 12.97 -1.95
N VAL A 256 15.68 11.90 -2.24
CA VAL A 256 16.25 11.01 -1.20
C VAL A 256 17.29 11.75 -0.35
N LYS A 257 18.05 12.69 -0.94
CA LYS A 257 18.91 13.61 -0.16
C LYS A 257 18.15 14.42 0.87
N LYS A 258 16.92 14.88 0.56
CA LYS A 258 16.09 15.59 1.55
C LYS A 258 15.70 14.65 2.69
N ILE A 259 15.40 13.39 2.40
CA ILE A 259 15.04 12.40 3.42
C ILE A 259 16.20 12.17 4.38
N PHE A 260 17.40 11.91 3.86
CA PHE A 260 18.59 11.66 4.69
C PHE A 260 18.91 12.84 5.62
N ARG A 261 18.60 14.10 5.24
CA ARG A 261 18.78 15.26 6.15
C ARG A 261 17.86 15.26 7.37
N HIS A 262 16.68 14.67 7.25
CA HIS A 262 15.64 14.66 8.29
C HIS A 262 15.62 13.38 9.12
N VAL A 263 16.38 12.36 8.70
CA VAL A 263 16.53 11.11 9.45
C VAL A 263 17.78 11.21 10.31
N ASP A 264 17.63 10.98 11.62
CA ASP A 264 18.75 10.98 12.55
C ASP A 264 19.78 9.89 12.20
N GLY A 265 21.07 10.21 12.29
CA GLY A 265 22.18 9.32 11.94
C GLY A 265 22.52 9.23 10.45
N LEU A 266 21.76 9.87 9.55
CA LEU A 266 22.01 9.87 8.10
C LEU A 266 22.48 11.25 7.60
N ASP A 267 23.22 11.26 6.48
CA ASP A 267 23.71 12.49 5.84
C ASP A 267 23.38 12.53 4.33
N ALA A 268 23.10 13.73 3.82
CA ALA A 268 22.79 13.92 2.40
C ALA A 268 23.94 13.56 1.45
N GLY A 269 25.19 13.60 1.94
CA GLY A 269 26.39 13.20 1.22
C GLY A 269 26.50 11.69 0.99
N MET A 270 25.81 10.87 1.77
CA MET A 270 25.72 9.41 1.56
C MET A 270 24.95 9.06 0.29
N VAL A 271 24.06 9.93 -0.17
CA VAL A 271 23.29 9.73 -1.41
C VAL A 271 24.05 10.34 -2.58
N VAL A 272 24.50 9.52 -3.51
CA VAL A 272 25.42 9.92 -4.58
C VAL A 272 24.89 9.54 -5.96
N GLY A 273 25.46 10.12 -7.00
CA GLY A 273 25.22 9.67 -8.38
C GLY A 273 26.34 8.75 -8.85
N PRO A 274 26.15 8.02 -9.96
CA PRO A 274 27.15 7.06 -10.43
C PRO A 274 28.54 7.69 -10.66
N ALA A 275 28.61 8.85 -11.30
CA ALA A 275 29.89 9.55 -11.52
C ALA A 275 30.61 9.98 -10.23
N ASP A 276 29.89 10.14 -9.11
CA ASP A 276 30.49 10.52 -7.84
C ASP A 276 31.28 9.36 -7.20
N LEU A 277 31.06 8.12 -7.64
CA LEU A 277 31.85 6.95 -7.26
C LEU A 277 33.32 7.08 -7.68
N SER A 278 33.63 7.85 -8.74
CA SER A 278 35.02 8.09 -9.16
C SER A 278 35.90 8.77 -8.12
N ARG A 279 35.30 9.35 -7.08
CA ARG A 279 36.00 10.15 -6.05
C ARG A 279 36.39 9.34 -4.83
N ASN A 280 35.74 8.21 -4.59
CA ASN A 280 35.81 7.48 -3.33
C ASN A 280 35.62 5.98 -3.56
N TYR A 281 36.40 5.18 -2.84
CA TYR A 281 36.08 3.78 -2.60
C TYR A 281 35.16 3.65 -1.38
N TYR A 282 34.29 2.63 -1.38
CA TYR A 282 33.27 2.38 -0.35
C TYR A 282 33.28 0.93 0.12
N ASP A 283 32.98 0.69 1.40
CA ASP A 283 32.84 -0.68 1.93
C ASP A 283 31.54 -1.32 1.43
N ILE A 284 30.46 -0.53 1.35
CA ILE A 284 29.13 -0.99 0.95
C ILE A 284 28.47 0.04 0.03
N VAL A 285 28.06 -0.38 -1.17
CA VAL A 285 27.30 0.45 -2.11
C VAL A 285 25.93 -0.15 -2.37
N LEU A 286 24.87 0.59 -2.04
CA LEU A 286 23.51 0.27 -2.46
C LEU A 286 23.21 1.07 -3.72
N VAL A 287 22.63 0.44 -4.74
CA VAL A 287 22.17 1.12 -5.96
C VAL A 287 20.66 1.02 -6.02
N ASP A 288 19.97 2.14 -5.84
CA ASP A 288 18.54 2.21 -6.10
C ASP A 288 18.28 2.59 -7.55
N GLU A 289 17.18 2.09 -8.13
CA GLU A 289 16.87 2.22 -9.55
C GLU A 289 18.03 1.73 -10.44
N ALA A 290 18.61 0.56 -10.13
CA ALA A 290 19.81 0.04 -10.78
C ALA A 290 19.65 -0.12 -12.31
N HIS A 291 18.43 -0.40 -12.78
CA HIS A 291 18.07 -0.44 -14.20
C HIS A 291 18.27 0.90 -14.93
N ARG A 292 18.48 2.01 -14.19
CA ARG A 292 18.75 3.36 -14.73
C ARG A 292 20.25 3.70 -14.74
N LEU A 293 21.13 2.80 -14.27
CA LEU A 293 22.56 2.92 -14.53
C LEU A 293 22.77 3.03 -16.04
N ARG A 294 23.79 3.77 -16.45
CA ARG A 294 23.97 4.15 -17.86
C ARG A 294 25.11 3.43 -18.53
N ARG A 295 24.97 3.23 -19.84
CA ARG A 295 26.06 2.91 -20.78
C ARG A 295 26.28 4.11 -21.70
N ARG A 296 27.37 4.10 -22.47
CA ARG A 296 27.77 5.22 -23.34
C ARG A 296 26.93 5.34 -24.63
N GLU A 297 25.62 5.44 -24.48
CA GLU A 297 24.65 5.56 -25.57
C GLU A 297 23.69 6.71 -25.28
N ASN A 298 23.50 7.62 -26.25
CA ASN A 298 22.53 8.74 -26.17
C ASN A 298 22.52 9.55 -24.84
N LEU A 299 23.69 9.78 -24.25
CA LEU A 299 23.84 10.45 -22.95
C LEU A 299 23.66 11.97 -22.96
N GLY A 300 23.53 12.59 -24.14
CA GLY A 300 23.41 14.03 -24.28
C GLY A 300 24.60 14.76 -23.63
N SER A 301 24.34 15.73 -22.76
CA SER A 301 25.40 16.49 -22.08
C SER A 301 26.24 15.66 -21.10
N TYR A 302 25.85 14.43 -20.78
CA TYR A 302 26.56 13.56 -19.84
C TYR A 302 27.71 12.77 -20.49
N PHE A 303 27.83 12.74 -21.83
CA PHE A 303 28.91 12.02 -22.54
C PHE A 303 30.31 12.37 -22.01
N GLY A 304 30.65 13.67 -21.92
CA GLY A 304 31.98 14.07 -21.47
C GLY A 304 32.29 13.65 -20.03
N ARG A 305 31.30 13.75 -19.13
CA ARG A 305 31.46 13.31 -17.73
C ARG A 305 31.57 11.80 -17.61
N PHE A 306 30.87 11.04 -18.47
CA PHE A 306 30.99 9.59 -18.52
C PHE A 306 32.40 9.16 -18.92
N ASP A 307 32.94 9.77 -19.98
CA ASP A 307 34.28 9.45 -20.49
C ASP A 307 35.38 9.82 -19.48
N GLU A 308 35.24 10.97 -18.81
CA GLU A 308 36.14 11.38 -17.72
C GLU A 308 36.17 10.34 -16.59
N VAL A 309 35.00 9.83 -16.19
CA VAL A 309 34.91 8.84 -15.10
C VAL A 309 35.49 7.49 -15.54
N CYS A 310 35.20 7.02 -16.75
CA CYS A 310 35.81 5.82 -17.30
C CYS A 310 37.33 5.93 -17.29
N SER A 311 37.88 7.05 -17.78
CA SER A 311 39.33 7.29 -17.76
C SER A 311 39.91 7.24 -16.35
N LYS A 312 39.28 7.90 -15.36
CA LYS A 312 39.72 7.87 -13.96
C LYS A 312 39.69 6.49 -13.32
N LEU A 313 38.71 5.66 -13.70
CA LEU A 313 38.55 4.31 -13.17
C LEU A 313 39.34 3.24 -13.95
N GLY A 314 40.05 3.63 -15.02
CA GLY A 314 40.79 2.71 -15.88
C GLY A 314 39.91 1.85 -16.78
N PHE A 315 38.73 2.36 -17.16
CA PHE A 315 37.75 1.67 -18.01
C PHE A 315 37.73 2.22 -19.44
N ASP A 316 37.36 1.34 -20.37
CA ASP A 316 37.05 1.71 -21.75
C ASP A 316 35.60 2.18 -21.81
N SER A 317 35.38 3.44 -22.19
CA SER A 317 34.06 4.05 -22.17
C SER A 317 33.06 3.39 -23.14
N VAL A 318 33.53 2.64 -24.14
CA VAL A 318 32.67 1.92 -25.09
C VAL A 318 32.32 0.52 -24.57
N LYS A 319 33.22 -0.12 -23.81
CA LYS A 319 33.04 -1.50 -23.31
C LYS A 319 32.44 -1.56 -21.91
N ASN A 320 32.61 -0.51 -21.12
CA ASN A 320 32.20 -0.46 -19.73
C ASN A 320 31.02 0.48 -19.51
N ASP A 321 30.25 0.18 -18.47
CA ASP A 321 29.06 0.91 -18.07
C ASP A 321 29.09 1.31 -16.58
N GLU A 322 28.09 2.05 -16.12
CA GLU A 322 28.02 2.49 -14.72
C GLU A 322 27.84 1.32 -13.74
N LEU A 323 27.44 0.13 -14.21
CA LEU A 323 27.42 -1.09 -13.39
C LEU A 323 28.84 -1.54 -13.04
N ASP A 324 29.77 -1.48 -14.00
CA ASP A 324 31.19 -1.75 -13.74
C ASP A 324 31.78 -0.77 -12.72
N TRP A 325 31.37 0.50 -12.77
CA TRP A 325 31.85 1.52 -11.83
C TRP A 325 31.47 1.19 -10.39
N VAL A 326 30.24 0.73 -10.17
CA VAL A 326 29.76 0.31 -8.85
C VAL A 326 30.58 -0.88 -8.35
N ILE A 327 30.77 -1.90 -9.20
CA ILE A 327 31.51 -3.11 -8.84
C ILE A 327 32.98 -2.77 -8.52
N LYS A 328 33.59 -1.86 -9.28
CA LYS A 328 34.99 -1.45 -9.08
C LYS A 328 35.22 -0.65 -7.80
N GLN A 329 34.27 0.20 -7.43
CA GLN A 329 34.42 1.17 -6.32
C GLN A 329 33.79 0.68 -5.00
N SER A 330 33.51 -0.61 -4.88
CA SER A 330 32.92 -1.17 -3.67
C SER A 330 33.40 -2.58 -3.32
N ASP A 331 33.61 -2.84 -2.03
CA ASP A 331 33.85 -4.21 -1.56
C ASP A 331 32.59 -5.07 -1.68
N ARG A 332 31.44 -4.48 -1.29
CA ARG A 332 30.13 -5.13 -1.34
C ARG A 332 29.12 -4.22 -2.01
N SER A 333 28.22 -4.79 -2.81
CA SER A 333 27.15 -3.98 -3.40
C SER A 333 25.80 -4.69 -3.49
N VAL A 334 24.74 -3.90 -3.30
CA VAL A 334 23.35 -4.35 -3.35
C VAL A 334 22.64 -3.56 -4.45
N PHE A 335 22.06 -4.25 -5.42
CA PHE A 335 21.37 -3.66 -6.56
C PHE A 335 19.87 -3.84 -6.44
N PHE A 336 19.12 -2.74 -6.36
CA PHE A 336 17.66 -2.77 -6.45
C PHE A 336 17.24 -2.62 -7.91
N TYR A 337 16.85 -3.73 -8.52
CA TYR A 337 16.65 -3.86 -9.96
C TYR A 337 15.17 -4.05 -10.32
N ASP A 338 14.79 -3.54 -11.50
CA ASP A 338 13.46 -3.68 -12.08
C ASP A 338 13.63 -3.72 -13.61
N GLU A 339 13.54 -4.91 -14.19
CA GLU A 339 13.79 -5.12 -15.62
C GLU A 339 12.80 -4.34 -16.50
N PHE A 340 11.56 -4.17 -16.06
CA PHE A 340 10.50 -3.56 -16.86
C PHE A 340 10.50 -2.03 -16.82
N GLN A 341 11.36 -1.42 -16.02
CA GLN A 341 11.51 0.05 -15.95
C GLN A 341 12.71 0.59 -16.74
N SER A 342 13.38 -0.27 -17.53
CA SER A 342 14.30 0.20 -18.57
C SER A 342 13.51 0.82 -19.73
N ILE A 343 13.75 2.11 -19.99
CA ILE A 343 12.96 2.92 -20.94
C ILE A 343 13.83 3.78 -21.88
N LYS A 344 15.16 3.73 -21.76
CA LYS A 344 16.08 4.49 -22.60
C LYS A 344 17.18 3.62 -23.18
N PRO A 345 17.66 3.92 -24.40
CA PRO A 345 18.82 3.23 -24.96
C PRO A 345 20.11 3.45 -24.16
N SER A 346 20.16 4.54 -23.37
CA SER A 346 21.28 4.85 -22.47
C SER A 346 21.34 3.97 -21.24
N ASP A 347 20.26 3.27 -20.89
CA ASP A 347 20.21 2.42 -19.70
C ASP A 347 21.11 1.19 -19.91
N VAL A 348 21.67 0.65 -18.82
CA VAL A 348 22.40 -0.61 -18.83
C VAL A 348 21.48 -1.70 -19.35
N LEU A 349 22.04 -2.56 -20.18
CA LEU A 349 21.33 -3.66 -20.82
C LEU A 349 20.89 -4.72 -19.80
N GLN A 350 19.73 -5.34 -20.04
CA GLN A 350 19.21 -6.42 -19.18
C GLN A 350 20.21 -7.57 -19.09
N GLU A 351 20.85 -7.91 -20.20
CA GLU A 351 21.82 -9.00 -20.32
C GLU A 351 23.00 -8.82 -19.35
N ARG A 352 23.36 -7.57 -19.01
CA ARG A 352 24.43 -7.28 -18.05
C ARG A 352 24.02 -7.64 -16.63
N PHE A 353 22.77 -7.37 -16.26
CA PHE A 353 22.21 -7.82 -14.98
C PHE A 353 22.04 -9.33 -14.94
N ASP A 354 21.65 -9.96 -16.05
CA ASP A 354 21.56 -11.43 -16.13
C ASP A 354 22.94 -12.08 -15.97
N MET A 355 23.98 -11.55 -16.61
CA MET A 355 25.37 -11.98 -16.39
C MET A 355 25.80 -11.82 -14.92
N LEU A 356 25.45 -10.69 -14.28
CA LEU A 356 25.75 -10.47 -12.87
C LEU A 356 25.05 -11.51 -11.99
N LYS A 357 23.75 -11.74 -12.20
CA LYS A 357 22.94 -12.68 -11.42
C LYS A 357 23.43 -14.12 -11.53
N ASN A 358 24.00 -14.49 -12.67
CA ASN A 358 24.56 -15.83 -12.91
C ASN A 358 25.98 -16.01 -12.34
N GLY A 359 26.57 -14.97 -11.73
CA GLY A 359 27.90 -15.06 -11.12
C GLY A 359 27.90 -15.80 -9.77
N GLU A 360 28.95 -16.58 -9.52
CA GLU A 360 29.07 -17.42 -8.30
C GLU A 360 29.12 -16.65 -6.97
N ASN A 361 29.44 -15.35 -7.03
CA ASN A 361 29.59 -14.48 -5.86
C ASN A 361 28.39 -13.54 -5.67
N VAL A 362 27.22 -13.91 -6.22
CA VAL A 362 26.00 -13.10 -6.22
C VAL A 362 24.83 -13.86 -5.59
N LYS A 363 24.08 -13.21 -4.69
CA LYS A 363 22.76 -13.69 -4.26
C LYS A 363 21.65 -12.86 -4.88
N THR A 364 20.52 -13.48 -5.22
CA THR A 364 19.36 -12.80 -5.80
C THR A 364 18.12 -13.09 -4.96
N ALA A 365 17.30 -12.05 -4.71
CA ALA A 365 15.98 -12.17 -4.11
C ALA A 365 14.94 -11.41 -4.94
N PHE A 366 13.68 -11.83 -4.83
CA PHE A 366 12.56 -11.25 -5.56
C PHE A 366 11.51 -10.70 -4.59
N LEU A 367 11.07 -9.46 -4.81
CA LEU A 367 9.96 -8.81 -4.11
C LEU A 367 8.73 -8.83 -5.01
N ASN A 368 7.78 -9.73 -4.73
CA ASN A 368 6.55 -9.90 -5.50
C ASN A 368 5.41 -8.98 -5.02
N SER A 369 5.54 -8.48 -3.79
CA SER A 369 4.57 -7.59 -3.17
C SER A 369 4.46 -6.25 -3.91
N GLN A 370 3.24 -5.71 -4.02
CA GLN A 370 2.93 -4.41 -4.61
C GLN A 370 2.22 -3.52 -3.59
N PHE A 371 2.86 -2.43 -3.16
CA PHE A 371 2.33 -1.51 -2.14
C PHE A 371 1.80 -0.19 -2.71
N ARG A 372 2.23 0.19 -3.92
CA ARG A 372 1.92 1.51 -4.50
C ARG A 372 0.46 1.59 -4.95
N VAL A 373 -0.01 0.59 -5.68
CA VAL A 373 -1.30 0.63 -6.37
C VAL A 373 -2.34 -0.16 -5.59
N LYS A 374 -3.43 0.49 -5.15
CA LYS A 374 -4.51 -0.18 -4.40
C LYS A 374 -5.25 -1.24 -5.21
N GLY A 375 -5.14 -1.21 -6.54
CA GLY A 375 -5.59 -2.30 -7.42
C GLY A 375 -4.81 -3.62 -7.25
N GLY A 376 -3.70 -3.60 -6.49
CA GLY A 376 -2.90 -4.76 -6.14
C GLY A 376 -2.22 -5.43 -7.35
N LEU A 377 -1.68 -6.63 -7.12
CA LEU A 377 -0.95 -7.39 -8.14
C LEU A 377 -1.85 -7.78 -9.33
N LYS A 378 -3.16 -7.94 -9.10
CA LYS A 378 -4.15 -8.20 -10.15
C LYS A 378 -4.19 -7.07 -11.18
N TYR A 379 -4.14 -5.81 -10.74
CA TYR A 379 -4.05 -4.65 -11.63
C TYR A 379 -2.73 -4.63 -12.40
N VAL A 380 -1.60 -4.85 -11.72
CA VAL A 380 -0.28 -4.87 -12.36
C VAL A 380 -0.21 -5.91 -13.48
N ARG A 381 -0.61 -7.16 -13.18
CA ARG A 381 -0.63 -8.26 -14.16
C ARG A 381 -1.59 -7.98 -15.32
N PHE A 382 -2.72 -7.35 -15.04
CA PHE A 382 -3.66 -6.96 -16.08
C PHE A 382 -3.07 -5.91 -17.03
N ILE A 383 -2.44 -4.86 -16.51
CA ILE A 383 -1.79 -3.83 -17.35
C ILE A 383 -0.68 -4.45 -18.19
N ASP A 384 0.10 -5.37 -17.60
CA ASP A 384 1.14 -6.10 -18.32
C ASP A 384 0.57 -6.93 -19.47
N GLY A 385 -0.48 -7.72 -19.21
CA GLY A 385 -1.17 -8.51 -20.23
C GLY A 385 -1.83 -7.65 -21.31
N LEU A 386 -2.51 -6.57 -20.92
CA LEU A 386 -3.18 -5.64 -21.84
C LEU A 386 -2.19 -5.01 -22.83
N LEU A 387 -1.03 -4.58 -22.33
CA LEU A 387 -0.02 -3.90 -23.16
C LEU A 387 0.90 -4.86 -23.92
N THR A 388 0.86 -6.16 -23.64
CA THR A 388 1.65 -7.19 -24.35
C THR A 388 0.80 -8.13 -25.20
N GLY A 389 -0.49 -7.83 -25.39
CA GLY A 389 -1.40 -8.64 -26.22
C GLY A 389 -1.75 -9.99 -25.59
N ARG A 390 -1.59 -10.14 -24.27
CA ARG A 390 -1.93 -11.34 -23.49
C ARG A 390 -2.99 -11.04 -22.43
N PRO A 391 -4.16 -10.47 -22.79
CA PRO A 391 -5.19 -10.13 -21.80
C PRO A 391 -5.78 -11.40 -21.18
N VAL A 392 -6.23 -11.29 -19.93
CA VAL A 392 -6.96 -12.35 -19.22
C VAL A 392 -8.34 -12.52 -19.90
N GLU A 393 -8.72 -13.75 -20.24
CA GLU A 393 -9.97 -14.03 -20.96
C GLU A 393 -11.23 -13.45 -20.28
N GLY A 394 -12.11 -12.85 -21.08
CA GLY A 394 -13.54 -13.12 -20.98
C GLY A 394 -14.50 -12.13 -20.28
N LYS A 395 -14.07 -11.10 -19.52
CA LYS A 395 -15.01 -10.11 -18.93
C LYS A 395 -14.30 -8.80 -18.52
N LYS A 396 -15.01 -7.66 -18.63
CA LYS A 396 -14.58 -6.37 -18.05
C LYS A 396 -14.25 -6.57 -16.56
N MET A 397 -13.03 -6.21 -16.17
CA MET A 397 -12.52 -6.58 -14.85
C MET A 397 -13.09 -5.67 -13.77
N LYS A 398 -13.77 -6.24 -12.77
CA LYS A 398 -14.03 -5.56 -11.50
C LYS A 398 -12.78 -5.65 -10.62
N TRP A 399 -12.31 -4.49 -10.17
CA TRP A 399 -11.20 -4.37 -9.23
C TRP A 399 -11.70 -4.65 -7.81
N PHE A 400 -10.91 -5.35 -6.99
CA PHE A 400 -11.24 -5.47 -5.57
C PHE A 400 -11.39 -4.06 -4.98
N LYS A 401 -12.42 -3.90 -4.13
CA LYS A 401 -12.91 -2.63 -3.58
C LYS A 401 -11.75 -1.63 -3.32
N LYS A 402 -11.84 -0.43 -3.91
CA LYS A 402 -11.01 0.79 -3.72
C LYS A 402 -9.95 1.15 -4.81
N TYR A 403 -10.10 0.71 -6.07
CA TYR A 403 -9.31 1.26 -7.20
C TYR A 403 -10.17 1.68 -8.39
N ASP A 404 -10.09 2.96 -8.78
CA ASP A 404 -10.83 3.47 -9.94
C ASP A 404 -10.02 3.23 -11.22
N PHE A 405 -10.57 2.52 -12.21
CA PHE A 405 -9.89 2.33 -13.48
C PHE A 405 -10.86 2.27 -14.66
N TRP A 406 -10.91 3.36 -15.42
CA TRP A 406 -11.93 3.61 -16.44
C TRP A 406 -11.31 4.21 -17.71
N ILE A 407 -11.98 4.01 -18.84
CA ILE A 407 -11.68 4.68 -20.09
C ILE A 407 -12.65 5.85 -20.31
N PHE A 408 -12.13 6.98 -20.75
CA PHE A 408 -12.90 8.15 -21.15
C PHE A 408 -12.91 8.26 -22.68
N HIS A 409 -14.08 8.51 -23.25
CA HIS A 409 -14.23 8.78 -24.68
C HIS A 409 -14.06 10.28 -25.01
N ASP A 410 -14.20 11.15 -24.00
CA ASP A 410 -13.95 12.58 -24.08
C ASP A 410 -12.80 13.01 -23.17
N LEU A 411 -11.82 13.74 -23.73
CA LEU A 411 -10.62 14.15 -23.03
C LEU A 411 -10.90 15.29 -22.03
N GLU A 412 -11.80 16.22 -22.37
CA GLU A 412 -12.14 17.34 -21.50
C GLU A 412 -12.82 16.85 -20.21
N GLN A 413 -13.69 15.85 -20.33
CA GLN A 413 -14.30 15.16 -19.19
C GLN A 413 -13.25 14.46 -18.32
N MET A 414 -12.30 13.75 -18.91
CA MET A 414 -11.23 13.11 -18.13
C MET A 414 -10.39 14.15 -17.37
N ILE A 415 -10.03 15.26 -18.03
CA ILE A 415 -9.27 16.35 -17.40
C ILE A 415 -10.07 16.96 -16.24
N THR A 416 -11.35 17.25 -16.46
CA THR A 416 -12.27 17.80 -15.44
C THR A 416 -12.36 16.88 -14.23
N HIS A 417 -12.60 15.59 -14.46
CA HIS A 417 -12.66 14.57 -13.41
C HIS A 417 -11.35 14.45 -12.63
N ILE A 418 -10.19 14.57 -13.31
CA ILE A 418 -8.89 14.64 -12.63
C ILE A 418 -8.77 15.89 -11.76
N LYS A 419 -9.32 17.04 -12.16
CA LYS A 419 -9.34 18.25 -11.31
C LYS A 419 -10.15 18.01 -10.03
N GLU A 420 -11.33 17.41 -10.16
CA GLU A 420 -12.17 17.09 -9.00
C GLU A 420 -11.48 16.13 -8.02
N LYS A 421 -10.81 15.10 -8.55
CA LYS A 421 -9.99 14.19 -7.72
C LYS A 421 -8.82 14.92 -7.08
N ASN A 422 -8.18 15.86 -7.78
CA ASN A 422 -7.11 16.67 -7.21
C ASN A 422 -7.60 17.56 -6.06
N ASP A 423 -8.80 18.12 -6.15
CA ASP A 423 -9.32 19.00 -5.09
C ASP A 423 -9.61 18.22 -3.80
N LYS A 424 -10.10 16.98 -3.93
CA LYS A 424 -10.40 16.11 -2.79
C LYS A 424 -9.16 15.44 -2.20
N GLU A 425 -8.26 14.94 -3.07
CA GLU A 425 -7.22 13.99 -2.67
C GLU A 425 -5.80 14.51 -2.86
N ARG A 426 -5.64 15.65 -3.57
CA ARG A 426 -4.35 16.17 -4.06
C ARG A 426 -3.59 15.15 -4.92
N LEU A 427 -2.50 15.61 -5.54
CA LEU A 427 -1.62 14.79 -6.39
C LEU A 427 -2.38 13.96 -7.46
N ALA A 428 -3.43 14.53 -8.06
CA ALA A 428 -4.03 13.97 -9.27
C ALA A 428 -3.51 14.74 -10.49
N ARG A 429 -2.96 14.04 -11.49
CA ARG A 429 -2.31 14.70 -12.65
C ARG A 429 -2.66 14.01 -13.96
N VAL A 430 -2.62 14.79 -15.03
CA VAL A 430 -2.70 14.28 -16.40
C VAL A 430 -1.28 14.10 -16.94
N VAL A 431 -1.03 12.94 -17.54
CA VAL A 431 0.28 12.55 -18.08
C VAL A 431 0.11 11.88 -19.44
N ALA A 432 1.18 11.86 -20.23
CA ALA A 432 1.17 11.24 -21.55
C ALA A 432 2.53 10.67 -21.95
N GLY A 433 2.52 9.75 -22.92
CA GLY A 433 3.72 9.37 -23.67
C GLY A 433 4.23 10.54 -24.53
N PHE A 434 5.44 10.45 -25.08
CA PHE A 434 6.08 11.55 -25.81
C PHE A 434 5.56 11.71 -27.25
N ALA A 435 4.24 11.81 -27.43
CA ALA A 435 3.57 11.76 -28.73
C ALA A 435 3.55 13.08 -29.53
N TRP A 436 3.97 14.18 -28.90
CA TRP A 436 3.89 15.52 -29.50
C TRP A 436 5.22 16.28 -29.40
N PRO A 437 5.51 17.19 -30.35
CA PRO A 437 6.59 18.14 -30.21
C PRO A 437 6.43 19.02 -28.96
N TRP A 438 7.55 19.51 -28.44
CA TRP A 438 7.56 20.40 -27.26
C TRP A 438 7.98 21.81 -27.64
N SER A 439 7.08 22.48 -28.35
CA SER A 439 7.23 23.85 -28.86
C SER A 439 7.35 24.88 -27.73
N SER A 440 6.63 24.67 -26.63
CA SER A 440 6.56 25.59 -25.48
C SER A 440 7.89 25.72 -24.72
N LYS A 441 8.79 24.74 -24.89
CA LYS A 441 10.14 24.74 -24.32
C LYS A 441 10.99 25.92 -24.81
N LYS A 442 10.78 26.35 -26.07
CA LYS A 442 11.45 27.52 -26.65
C LYS A 442 10.56 28.76 -26.62
N ASN A 443 9.26 28.60 -26.87
CA ASN A 443 8.30 29.70 -26.87
C ASN A 443 7.17 29.41 -25.88
N LYS A 444 7.22 30.00 -24.68
CA LYS A 444 6.23 29.75 -23.61
C LYS A 444 4.76 29.97 -24.01
N LYS A 445 4.48 30.76 -25.06
CA LYS A 445 3.11 30.98 -25.56
C LYS A 445 2.61 29.84 -26.47
N ALA A 446 3.51 29.07 -27.08
CA ALA A 446 3.16 28.00 -28.00
C ALA A 446 2.37 26.88 -27.29
N ILE A 447 1.46 26.27 -28.04
CA ILE A 447 0.73 25.07 -27.67
C ILE A 447 1.54 23.85 -28.12
N ASP A 448 1.55 22.80 -27.31
CA ASP A 448 2.32 21.58 -27.58
C ASP A 448 1.43 20.46 -28.11
N ILE A 449 0.28 20.26 -27.48
CA ILE A 449 -0.61 19.12 -27.71
C ILE A 449 -1.94 19.66 -28.21
N LYS A 450 -2.38 19.16 -29.36
CA LYS A 450 -3.71 19.44 -29.92
C LYS A 450 -4.45 18.14 -30.14
N ILE A 451 -5.62 18.01 -29.52
CA ILE A 451 -6.50 16.84 -29.65
C ILE A 451 -7.92 17.37 -29.84
N GLY A 452 -8.46 17.26 -31.05
CA GLY A 452 -9.70 17.95 -31.41
C GLY A 452 -9.54 19.47 -31.24
N GLN A 453 -10.43 20.10 -30.47
CA GLN A 453 -10.38 21.53 -30.15
C GLN A 453 -9.57 21.85 -28.88
N LEU A 454 -9.12 20.83 -28.14
CA LEU A 454 -8.37 21.03 -26.90
C LEU A 454 -6.90 21.37 -27.20
N GLU A 455 -6.43 22.43 -26.56
CA GLU A 455 -5.05 22.88 -26.61
C GLU A 455 -4.39 22.72 -25.24
N LEU A 456 -3.34 21.89 -25.17
CA LEU A 456 -2.64 21.59 -23.92
C LEU A 456 -1.14 21.88 -24.06
N LYS A 457 -0.47 22.06 -22.92
CA LYS A 457 0.98 22.27 -22.84
C LYS A 457 1.63 21.14 -22.05
N TRP A 458 2.85 20.79 -22.46
CA TRP A 458 3.74 19.98 -21.65
C TRP A 458 4.12 20.69 -20.35
N ASN A 459 4.59 19.91 -19.38
CA ASN A 459 5.11 20.39 -18.11
C ASN A 459 6.10 21.57 -18.27
N SER A 460 5.93 22.66 -17.54
CA SER A 460 6.77 23.87 -17.70
C SER A 460 8.16 23.76 -17.02
N THR A 461 8.31 22.85 -16.06
CA THR A 461 9.57 22.55 -15.38
C THR A 461 9.91 21.07 -15.50
N THR A 462 11.20 20.75 -15.53
CA THR A 462 11.70 19.36 -15.53
C THR A 462 11.99 18.84 -14.13
N LYS A 463 12.06 19.73 -13.14
CA LYS A 463 12.34 19.37 -11.73
C LYS A 463 11.09 19.64 -10.90
N ASP A 464 10.71 18.64 -10.12
CA ASP A 464 9.61 18.71 -9.13
C ASP A 464 8.29 19.24 -9.70
N TRP A 465 8.02 18.94 -10.97
CA TRP A 465 6.85 19.45 -11.69
C TRP A 465 5.53 19.11 -11.00
N ILE A 466 5.40 17.91 -10.44
CA ILE A 466 4.17 17.43 -9.81
C ILE A 466 3.72 18.37 -8.68
N ASN A 467 4.67 18.98 -7.97
CA ASN A 467 4.43 19.92 -6.87
C ASN A 467 4.40 21.38 -7.32
N SER A 468 4.57 21.66 -8.62
CA SER A 468 4.52 23.03 -9.15
C SER A 468 3.09 23.57 -9.19
N ARG A 469 2.93 24.88 -9.01
CA ARG A 469 1.62 25.54 -8.90
C ARG A 469 0.73 25.33 -10.14
N ASN A 470 1.33 25.26 -11.33
CA ASN A 470 0.60 25.13 -12.59
C ASN A 470 0.49 23.68 -13.09
N ALA A 471 0.97 22.69 -12.33
CA ALA A 471 0.99 21.29 -12.76
C ALA A 471 -0.39 20.73 -13.14
N MET A 472 -1.47 21.25 -12.55
CA MET A 472 -2.83 20.84 -12.86
C MET A 472 -3.31 21.23 -14.26
N ASN A 473 -2.72 22.27 -14.86
CA ASN A 473 -3.12 22.77 -16.17
C ASN A 473 -2.15 22.31 -17.28
N GLU A 474 -1.23 21.41 -16.95
CA GLU A 474 -0.18 20.93 -17.83
C GLU A 474 -0.24 19.40 -17.92
N VAL A 475 0.31 18.84 -19.00
CA VAL A 475 0.47 17.40 -19.17
C VAL A 475 1.91 17.02 -18.80
N GLY A 476 2.04 16.08 -17.86
CA GLY A 476 3.32 15.57 -17.42
C GLY A 476 3.89 14.56 -18.40
N CYS A 477 5.16 14.70 -18.76
CA CYS A 477 5.86 13.67 -19.52
C CYS A 477 6.47 12.59 -18.59
N ILE A 478 6.82 11.42 -19.15
CA ILE A 478 7.41 10.30 -18.41
C ILE A 478 8.62 10.71 -17.55
N HIS A 479 9.50 11.58 -18.06
CA HIS A 479 10.72 12.00 -17.34
C HIS A 479 10.44 12.84 -16.09
N THR A 480 9.26 13.46 -16.00
CA THR A 480 8.88 14.28 -14.85
C THR A 480 8.02 13.58 -13.82
N VAL A 481 7.34 12.50 -14.22
CA VAL A 481 6.52 11.68 -13.32
C VAL A 481 7.29 10.48 -12.73
N GLN A 482 8.41 10.10 -13.36
CA GLN A 482 9.23 8.99 -12.89
C GLN A 482 9.76 9.24 -11.47
N GLY A 483 9.63 8.21 -10.62
CA GLY A 483 10.03 8.28 -9.21
C GLY A 483 9.01 8.96 -8.28
N TYR A 484 7.83 9.34 -8.77
CA TYR A 484 6.76 9.89 -7.95
C TYR A 484 5.51 9.00 -7.95
N ASP A 485 4.75 9.07 -6.85
CA ASP A 485 3.45 8.42 -6.71
C ASP A 485 2.34 9.47 -6.73
N LEU A 486 1.33 9.27 -7.57
CA LEU A 486 0.15 10.13 -7.71
C LEU A 486 -1.06 9.45 -7.05
N ASN A 487 -2.00 10.21 -6.49
CA ASN A 487 -3.23 9.60 -5.98
C ASN A 487 -4.12 9.14 -7.13
N TYR A 488 -4.25 9.97 -8.16
CA TYR A 488 -4.97 9.65 -9.39
C TYR A 488 -4.17 10.08 -10.61
N THR A 489 -4.25 9.30 -11.69
CA THR A 489 -3.53 9.60 -12.93
C THR A 489 -4.48 9.56 -14.12
N GLY A 490 -4.53 10.62 -14.92
CA GLY A 490 -5.17 10.59 -16.24
C GLY A 490 -4.11 10.36 -17.30
N VAL A 491 -4.14 9.24 -18.00
CA VAL A 491 -3.13 8.84 -18.98
C VAL A 491 -3.68 9.05 -20.39
N ILE A 492 -3.01 9.90 -21.15
CA ILE A 492 -3.29 10.11 -22.57
C ILE A 492 -2.36 9.21 -23.38
N PHE A 493 -2.94 8.29 -24.14
CA PHE A 493 -2.25 7.52 -25.18
C PHE A 493 -2.30 8.31 -26.48
N GLY A 494 -1.13 8.75 -26.95
CA GLY A 494 -0.99 9.49 -28.19
C GLY A 494 -0.90 8.58 -29.43
N ASN A 495 -0.65 9.20 -30.59
CA ASN A 495 -0.62 8.51 -31.88
C ASN A 495 0.72 7.80 -32.19
N GLU A 496 1.66 7.79 -31.25
CA GLU A 496 2.88 6.97 -31.32
C GLU A 496 2.65 5.51 -30.98
N ILE A 497 1.48 5.18 -30.41
CA ILE A 497 1.05 3.83 -30.08
C ILE A 497 -0.36 3.60 -30.64
N GLY A 498 -0.60 2.42 -31.18
CA GLY A 498 -1.89 2.05 -31.77
C GLY A 498 -2.11 0.55 -31.75
N TYR A 499 -3.15 0.08 -32.44
CA TYR A 499 -3.47 -1.33 -32.53
C TYR A 499 -3.66 -1.76 -33.99
N ASP A 500 -3.04 -2.87 -34.37
CA ASP A 500 -3.23 -3.53 -35.66
C ASP A 500 -4.31 -4.60 -35.51
N LYS A 501 -5.50 -4.36 -36.09
CA LYS A 501 -6.64 -5.29 -35.99
C LYS A 501 -6.39 -6.60 -36.75
N GLU A 502 -5.56 -6.60 -37.79
CA GLU A 502 -5.29 -7.79 -38.60
C GLU A 502 -4.29 -8.71 -37.91
N LYS A 503 -3.23 -8.12 -37.34
CA LYS A 503 -2.22 -8.88 -36.59
C LYS A 503 -2.61 -9.18 -35.16
N GLY A 504 -3.59 -8.46 -34.61
CA GLY A 504 -4.02 -8.60 -33.23
C GLY A 504 -2.98 -8.14 -32.22
N GLU A 505 -2.19 -7.11 -32.56
CA GLU A 505 -1.11 -6.62 -31.69
C GLU A 505 -1.05 -5.10 -31.58
N ILE A 506 -0.45 -4.62 -30.49
CA ILE A 506 -0.07 -3.22 -30.33
C ILE A 506 1.11 -2.90 -31.24
N ILE A 507 1.01 -1.76 -31.92
CA ILE A 507 2.05 -1.24 -32.82
C ILE A 507 2.51 0.15 -32.37
N VAL A 508 3.70 0.55 -32.80
CA VAL A 508 4.27 1.88 -32.52
C VAL A 508 4.69 2.62 -33.78
N ARG A 509 4.57 3.94 -33.77
CA ARG A 509 4.88 4.86 -34.88
C ARG A 509 6.03 5.77 -34.50
N LYS A 510 7.24 5.44 -34.97
CA LYS A 510 8.50 6.13 -34.59
C LYS A 510 8.51 7.62 -34.96
N GLU A 511 7.80 7.97 -36.02
CA GLU A 511 7.58 9.33 -36.52
C GLU A 511 6.81 10.20 -35.53
N ASN A 512 5.85 9.61 -34.80
CA ASN A 512 5.02 10.28 -33.80
C ASN A 512 5.63 10.26 -32.40
N TYR A 513 6.72 9.52 -32.17
CA TYR A 513 7.45 9.55 -30.91
C TYR A 513 8.49 10.67 -30.91
N HIS A 514 8.33 11.71 -30.11
CA HIS A 514 9.15 12.93 -30.15
C HIS A 514 10.23 13.02 -29.07
N ASP A 515 10.45 11.98 -28.26
CA ASP A 515 11.63 11.91 -27.38
C ASP A 515 12.89 11.59 -28.20
N ARG A 516 13.68 12.62 -28.50
CA ARG A 516 14.94 12.50 -29.24
C ARG A 516 15.92 11.54 -28.55
N ASN A 517 16.07 11.64 -27.23
CA ASN A 517 17.02 10.79 -26.49
C ASN A 517 16.49 9.37 -26.31
N GLY A 518 15.17 9.20 -26.30
CA GLY A 518 14.51 7.90 -26.22
C GLY A 518 14.54 7.09 -27.53
N LYS A 519 14.71 7.74 -28.70
CA LYS A 519 14.67 7.06 -30.01
C LYS A 519 15.93 7.13 -30.87
N ASN A 520 16.80 8.11 -30.64
CA ASN A 520 18.05 8.21 -31.40
C ASN A 520 18.92 6.97 -31.12
N GLY A 521 19.65 6.49 -32.12
CA GLY A 521 20.48 5.28 -31.99
C GLY A 521 19.71 3.95 -31.91
N VAL A 522 18.40 3.95 -31.69
CA VAL A 522 17.58 2.73 -31.69
C VAL A 522 17.37 2.24 -33.13
N LYS A 523 18.10 1.18 -33.48
CA LYS A 523 18.06 0.55 -34.81
C LYS A 523 16.94 -0.49 -34.94
N ASN A 524 16.69 -1.26 -33.89
CA ASN A 524 15.66 -2.29 -33.87
C ASN A 524 14.28 -1.68 -33.53
N PRO A 525 13.28 -1.76 -34.42
CA PRO A 525 11.92 -1.28 -34.13
C PRO A 525 11.27 -1.93 -32.90
N GLU A 526 11.56 -3.21 -32.64
CA GLU A 526 10.98 -3.93 -31.49
C GLU A 526 11.52 -3.40 -30.16
N GLN A 527 12.79 -2.98 -30.14
CA GLN A 527 13.36 -2.32 -28.97
C GLN A 527 12.65 -1.00 -28.66
N LEU A 528 12.32 -0.21 -29.68
CA LEU A 528 11.56 1.03 -29.50
C LEU A 528 10.13 0.74 -29.03
N LYS A 529 9.48 -0.29 -29.59
CA LYS A 529 8.16 -0.77 -29.15
C LYS A 529 8.17 -1.11 -27.67
N ASN A 530 9.16 -1.88 -27.22
CA ASN A 530 9.30 -2.25 -25.81
C ASN A 530 9.52 -1.02 -24.89
N PHE A 531 10.33 -0.03 -25.30
CA PHE A 531 10.47 1.20 -24.52
C PHE A 531 9.15 1.96 -24.40
N ILE A 532 8.40 2.13 -25.50
CA ILE A 532 7.10 2.84 -25.47
C ILE A 532 6.08 2.07 -24.62
N ILE A 533 6.02 0.74 -24.74
CA ILE A 533 5.17 -0.11 -23.89
C ILE A 533 5.54 0.07 -22.41
N ASN A 534 6.83 0.03 -22.06
CA ASN A 534 7.30 0.22 -20.69
C ASN A 534 7.00 1.63 -20.16
N ILE A 535 7.04 2.66 -21.01
CA ILE A 535 6.61 4.01 -20.65
C ILE A 535 5.13 3.99 -20.24
N TYR A 536 4.24 3.43 -21.07
CA TYR A 536 2.81 3.39 -20.75
C TYR A 536 2.48 2.49 -19.55
N LYS A 537 3.14 1.33 -19.39
CA LYS A 537 3.07 0.52 -18.16
C LYS A 537 3.43 1.39 -16.95
N THR A 538 4.55 2.11 -17.05
CA THR A 538 5.01 2.98 -15.96
C THR A 538 3.99 4.06 -15.64
N LEU A 539 3.38 4.71 -16.63
CA LEU A 539 2.36 5.76 -16.43
C LEU A 539 1.09 5.20 -15.78
N MET A 540 0.57 4.07 -16.25
CA MET A 540 -0.66 3.46 -15.73
C MET A 540 -0.51 2.96 -14.29
N LEU A 541 0.71 2.60 -13.87
CA LEU A 541 1.00 2.15 -12.50
C LEU A 541 1.36 3.29 -11.53
N ARG A 542 1.17 4.57 -11.91
CA ARG A 542 1.45 5.74 -11.03
C ARG A 542 0.32 6.06 -10.07
N GLY A 543 -0.93 5.79 -10.44
CA GLY A 543 -2.11 6.08 -9.62
C GLY A 543 -2.23 5.12 -8.44
N ILE A 544 -2.17 5.63 -7.21
CA ILE A 544 -2.37 4.86 -5.97
C ILE A 544 -3.84 4.45 -5.83
N LYS A 545 -4.77 5.39 -6.03
CA LYS A 545 -6.22 5.22 -5.85
C LYS A 545 -6.97 5.00 -7.15
N GLY A 546 -6.43 5.46 -8.28
CA GLY A 546 -7.01 5.18 -9.59
C GLY A 546 -6.23 5.71 -10.78
N THR A 547 -6.56 5.16 -11.94
CA THR A 547 -6.00 5.54 -13.24
C THR A 547 -7.14 5.68 -14.25
N TYR A 548 -7.17 6.78 -15.00
CA TYR A 548 -8.12 7.02 -16.08
C TYR A 548 -7.37 7.08 -17.40
N VAL A 549 -7.99 6.59 -18.47
CA VAL A 549 -7.31 6.44 -19.76
C VAL A 549 -8.10 7.17 -20.84
N TYR A 550 -7.40 7.94 -21.68
CA TYR A 550 -7.90 8.46 -22.95
C TYR A 550 -6.97 8.01 -24.07
N ILE A 551 -7.52 7.56 -25.19
CA ILE A 551 -6.75 6.95 -26.28
C ILE A 551 -7.07 7.65 -27.61
N CYS A 552 -6.04 8.17 -28.28
CA CYS A 552 -6.19 8.88 -29.56
C CYS A 552 -6.45 7.92 -30.72
N ASP A 553 -5.73 6.79 -30.79
CA ASP A 553 -5.90 5.77 -31.84
C ASP A 553 -7.21 4.98 -31.64
N GLU A 554 -8.07 4.98 -32.65
CA GLU A 554 -9.42 4.40 -32.58
C GLU A 554 -9.40 2.86 -32.41
N ALA A 555 -8.52 2.17 -33.14
CA ALA A 555 -8.39 0.72 -33.06
C ALA A 555 -7.91 0.29 -31.66
N LEU A 556 -6.96 1.03 -31.08
CA LEU A 556 -6.48 0.80 -29.73
C LEU A 556 -7.56 1.09 -28.68
N ARG A 557 -8.35 2.14 -28.88
CA ARG A 557 -9.49 2.48 -28.02
C ARG A 557 -10.53 1.36 -28.00
N GLU A 558 -10.90 0.84 -29.17
CA GLU A 558 -11.80 -0.31 -29.27
C GLU A 558 -11.24 -1.54 -28.55
N TYR A 559 -9.95 -1.84 -28.74
CA TYR A 559 -9.28 -2.94 -28.06
C TYR A 559 -9.36 -2.78 -26.53
N PHE A 560 -9.06 -1.60 -25.98
CA PHE A 560 -9.09 -1.35 -24.53
C PHE A 560 -10.51 -1.40 -23.96
N THR A 561 -11.51 -0.91 -24.71
CA THR A 561 -12.92 -0.87 -24.28
C THR A 561 -13.50 -2.28 -24.06
N ARG A 562 -12.91 -3.32 -24.67
CA ARG A 562 -13.29 -4.73 -24.41
C ARG A 562 -12.98 -5.17 -22.97
N TYR A 563 -11.98 -4.55 -22.35
CA TYR A 563 -11.46 -4.98 -21.04
C TYR A 563 -11.66 -3.95 -19.93
N ILE A 564 -11.80 -2.66 -20.29
CA ILE A 564 -11.92 -1.53 -19.36
C ILE A 564 -13.33 -0.96 -19.46
N PRO A 565 -14.04 -0.76 -18.33
CA PRO A 565 -15.34 -0.08 -18.35
C PRO A 565 -15.19 1.40 -18.71
N SER A 566 -16.14 1.93 -19.48
CA SER A 566 -16.18 3.35 -19.84
C SER A 566 -16.72 4.19 -18.68
N TYR A 567 -16.39 5.47 -18.66
CA TYR A 567 -16.91 6.40 -17.66
C TYR A 567 -18.45 6.47 -17.68
N GLU A 568 -19.05 6.46 -18.87
CA GLU A 568 -20.50 6.47 -19.07
C GLU A 568 -21.17 5.21 -18.50
N GLU A 569 -20.56 4.04 -18.68
CA GLU A 569 -21.04 2.78 -18.08
C GLU A 569 -21.02 2.85 -16.56
N ILE A 570 -20.00 3.48 -15.97
CA ILE A 570 -19.89 3.66 -14.52
C ILE A 570 -20.95 4.65 -14.00
N LEU A 571 -21.17 5.77 -14.70
CA LEU A 571 -22.23 6.71 -14.36
C LEU A 571 -23.62 6.04 -14.42
N ALA A 572 -23.92 5.33 -15.50
CA ALA A 572 -25.18 4.58 -15.63
C ALA A 572 -25.37 3.52 -14.53
N SER A 573 -24.28 2.90 -14.06
CA SER A 573 -24.33 1.92 -12.96
C SER A 573 -24.54 2.56 -11.58
N THR A 574 -24.04 3.78 -11.37
CA THR A 574 -24.14 4.51 -10.09
C THR A 574 -25.47 5.25 -9.93
N GLU A 575 -26.17 5.54 -11.03
CA GLU A 575 -27.49 6.17 -11.04
C GLU A 575 -28.67 5.19 -10.83
N LYS A 576 -28.45 3.87 -10.76
CA LYS A 576 -29.50 2.93 -10.36
C LYS A 576 -29.88 3.18 -8.89
N LYS A 577 -30.92 4.00 -8.67
CA LYS A 577 -31.52 4.21 -7.33
C LYS A 577 -31.85 2.84 -6.72
N VAL A 578 -31.27 2.57 -5.56
CA VAL A 578 -31.62 1.44 -4.70
C VAL A 578 -33.00 1.73 -4.13
N ILE A 579 -34.03 1.09 -4.68
CA ILE A 579 -35.42 1.17 -4.27
C ILE A 579 -35.71 -0.05 -3.38
N PRO A 580 -36.07 0.16 -2.09
CA PRO A 580 -36.44 -0.92 -1.18
C PRO A 580 -37.46 -1.88 -1.77
N PHE A 581 -37.15 -3.18 -1.75
CA PHE A 581 -38.02 -4.28 -2.17
C PHE A 581 -38.49 -4.20 -3.64
N LYS A 582 -37.80 -3.40 -4.45
CA LYS A 582 -37.97 -3.39 -5.91
C LYS A 582 -36.72 -3.89 -6.61
N ASN A 583 -35.55 -3.41 -6.19
CA ASN A 583 -34.24 -3.85 -6.70
C ASN A 583 -33.21 -4.00 -5.57
N SER A 584 -33.69 -4.10 -4.32
CA SER A 584 -32.83 -4.29 -3.15
C SER A 584 -33.55 -4.88 -1.95
N VAL A 585 -32.82 -5.61 -1.12
CA VAL A 585 -33.29 -6.11 0.18
C VAL A 585 -32.34 -5.64 1.30
N PRO A 586 -32.79 -5.55 2.55
CA PRO A 586 -31.90 -5.32 3.69
C PRO A 586 -30.79 -6.38 3.71
N LEU A 587 -29.54 -5.96 3.83
CA LEU A 587 -28.40 -6.84 4.05
C LEU A 587 -28.20 -6.97 5.56
N ILE A 588 -28.46 -8.15 6.11
CA ILE A 588 -28.18 -8.43 7.51
C ILE A 588 -26.74 -8.92 7.59
N ASN A 589 -25.89 -8.14 8.26
CA ASN A 589 -24.47 -8.44 8.44
C ASN A 589 -24.27 -9.51 9.53
N LEU A 590 -24.75 -10.73 9.28
CA LEU A 590 -24.52 -11.89 10.13
C LEU A 590 -23.50 -12.81 9.45
N LYS A 591 -22.38 -13.10 10.12
CA LYS A 591 -21.48 -14.18 9.73
C LYS A 591 -22.10 -15.49 10.18
N VAL A 592 -22.96 -16.05 9.34
CA VAL A 592 -23.66 -17.30 9.64
C VAL A 592 -22.72 -18.46 9.37
N ALA A 593 -22.37 -19.20 10.41
CA ALA A 593 -21.51 -20.37 10.29
C ALA A 593 -22.28 -21.51 9.61
N ALA A 594 -21.84 -21.90 8.41
CA ALA A 594 -22.16 -23.19 7.82
C ALA A 594 -21.31 -24.29 8.48
N GLY A 595 -21.41 -24.39 9.81
CA GLY A 595 -20.73 -25.30 10.73
C GLY A 595 -21.60 -25.48 11.99
N GLY A 596 -21.05 -25.32 13.20
CA GLY A 596 -21.85 -25.08 14.41
C GLY A 596 -22.51 -23.68 14.44
N PHE A 597 -22.98 -23.21 15.58
CA PHE A 597 -23.42 -21.81 15.76
C PHE A 597 -22.21 -20.85 15.72
N SER A 598 -22.38 -19.68 15.11
CA SER A 598 -21.36 -18.61 15.07
C SER A 598 -21.07 -18.01 16.45
N GLU A 599 -19.94 -17.31 16.60
CA GLU A 599 -19.72 -16.39 17.73
C GLU A 599 -20.83 -15.31 17.80
N GLN A 600 -21.08 -14.80 19.01
CA GLN A 600 -22.13 -13.84 19.34
C GLN A 600 -22.06 -12.58 18.48
N GLN A 601 -23.19 -12.18 17.89
CA GLN A 601 -23.32 -11.00 17.04
C GLN A 601 -24.56 -10.20 17.46
N GLN A 602 -24.40 -8.91 17.74
CA GLN A 602 -25.51 -7.99 17.98
C GLN A 602 -26.09 -7.49 16.65
N PHE A 603 -27.42 -7.34 16.62
CA PHE A 603 -28.16 -6.82 15.48
C PHE A 603 -28.01 -5.29 15.45
N ASP A 604 -27.10 -4.76 14.63
CA ASP A 604 -27.06 -3.33 14.34
C ASP A 604 -28.09 -3.00 13.25
N ASN A 605 -29.03 -2.12 13.58
CA ASN A 605 -30.12 -1.64 12.72
C ASN A 605 -29.64 -0.66 11.61
N GLU A 606 -28.40 -0.78 11.12
CA GLU A 606 -27.89 0.11 10.08
C GLU A 606 -28.30 -0.35 8.67
N GLU A 607 -28.81 0.61 7.88
CA GLU A 607 -29.53 0.45 6.60
C GLU A 607 -28.63 0.01 5.41
N GLU A 608 -27.79 -1.00 5.56
CA GLU A 608 -27.08 -1.58 4.42
C GLU A 608 -28.08 -2.39 3.56
N ARG A 609 -28.17 -2.11 2.26
CA ARG A 609 -29.07 -2.81 1.32
C ARG A 609 -28.28 -3.55 0.25
N TYR A 610 -28.64 -4.80 0.00
CA TYR A 610 -28.06 -5.60 -1.07
C TYR A 610 -28.85 -5.40 -2.37
N PRO A 611 -28.20 -5.06 -3.51
CA PRO A 611 -28.89 -4.99 -4.78
C PRO A 611 -29.31 -6.39 -5.23
N VAL A 612 -30.52 -6.51 -5.76
CA VAL A 612 -31.09 -7.77 -6.23
C VAL A 612 -31.54 -7.59 -7.69
N PRO A 613 -31.37 -8.59 -8.56
CA PRO A 613 -31.87 -8.56 -9.93
C PRO A 613 -33.36 -8.15 -10.03
N ASP A 614 -33.71 -7.37 -11.06
CA ASP A 614 -35.05 -6.78 -11.24
C ASP A 614 -36.15 -7.83 -11.54
N ASP A 615 -35.79 -9.08 -11.83
CA ASP A 615 -36.69 -10.20 -12.14
C ASP A 615 -37.22 -10.92 -10.90
N LEU A 616 -36.72 -10.60 -9.70
CA LEU A 616 -37.17 -11.18 -8.43
C LEU A 616 -38.35 -10.41 -7.84
N LYS A 617 -39.43 -11.13 -7.54
CA LYS A 617 -40.56 -10.58 -6.79
C LYS A 617 -40.21 -10.50 -5.30
N LEU A 618 -39.80 -9.31 -4.88
CA LEU A 618 -39.44 -9.02 -3.48
C LEU A 618 -40.63 -8.47 -2.70
N SER A 619 -40.65 -8.78 -1.40
CA SER A 619 -41.54 -8.20 -0.39
C SER A 619 -40.75 -7.83 0.86
N ASP A 620 -41.40 -7.14 1.80
CA ASP A 620 -40.81 -6.61 3.04
C ASP A 620 -40.26 -7.67 4.00
N ASP A 621 -40.66 -8.93 3.81
CA ASP A 621 -40.15 -10.11 4.50
C ASP A 621 -38.82 -10.64 3.92
N HIS A 622 -38.31 -10.11 2.80
CA HIS A 622 -37.05 -10.57 2.23
C HIS A 622 -35.85 -9.83 2.81
N PHE A 623 -34.78 -10.57 3.04
CA PHE A 623 -33.49 -10.03 3.47
C PHE A 623 -32.33 -10.87 2.91
N ALA A 624 -31.16 -10.26 2.77
CA ALA A 624 -29.94 -10.93 2.35
C ALA A 624 -29.01 -11.16 3.55
N CYS A 625 -28.25 -12.23 3.52
CA CYS A 625 -27.24 -12.53 4.55
C CYS A 625 -26.07 -13.28 3.92
N GLN A 626 -24.84 -13.00 4.36
CA GLN A 626 -23.66 -13.75 3.93
C GLN A 626 -23.56 -15.07 4.71
N VAL A 627 -23.40 -16.19 3.99
CA VAL A 627 -23.21 -17.51 4.60
C VAL A 627 -21.73 -17.92 4.47
N VAL A 628 -21.08 -18.20 5.60
CA VAL A 628 -19.64 -18.53 5.65
C VAL A 628 -19.45 -19.91 6.28
N GLY A 629 -18.75 -20.79 5.57
CA GLY A 629 -18.46 -22.17 5.98
C GLY A 629 -18.79 -23.16 4.86
N LYS A 630 -18.36 -24.41 5.04
CA LYS A 630 -18.46 -25.45 3.99
C LYS A 630 -19.51 -26.53 4.28
N SER A 631 -20.22 -26.51 5.42
CA SER A 631 -21.23 -27.54 5.73
C SER A 631 -22.45 -27.52 4.80
N MET A 632 -22.63 -26.47 3.98
CA MET A 632 -23.76 -26.34 3.05
C MET A 632 -23.32 -26.25 1.59
N ASN A 633 -22.06 -26.58 1.28
CA ASN A 633 -21.44 -26.31 -0.03
C ASN A 633 -22.08 -27.00 -1.24
N LYS A 634 -22.97 -27.99 -1.05
CA LYS A 634 -23.78 -28.56 -2.13
C LYS A 634 -24.90 -27.63 -2.61
N LEU A 635 -25.35 -26.72 -1.76
CA LEU A 635 -26.47 -25.80 -2.01
C LEU A 635 -26.05 -24.33 -1.95
N ILE A 636 -25.12 -23.99 -1.05
CA ILE A 636 -24.67 -22.63 -0.77
C ILE A 636 -23.14 -22.59 -0.80
N PRO A 637 -22.52 -21.94 -1.80
CA PRO A 637 -21.07 -21.76 -1.83
C PRO A 637 -20.55 -20.99 -0.60
N ASN A 638 -19.33 -21.32 -0.16
CA ASN A 638 -18.72 -20.64 0.97
C ASN A 638 -18.49 -19.14 0.67
N GLY A 639 -19.05 -18.26 1.50
CA GLY A 639 -18.93 -16.81 1.37
C GLY A 639 -20.01 -16.16 0.49
N ALA A 640 -20.97 -16.94 -0.01
CA ALA A 640 -22.06 -16.45 -0.86
C ALA A 640 -23.07 -15.60 -0.08
N VAL A 641 -23.58 -14.54 -0.71
CA VAL A 641 -24.74 -13.80 -0.22
C VAL A 641 -26.01 -14.53 -0.65
N CYS A 642 -26.87 -14.84 0.33
CA CYS A 642 -28.08 -15.62 0.14
C CYS A 642 -29.33 -14.78 0.44
N LEU A 643 -30.37 -14.98 -0.36
CA LEU A 643 -31.69 -14.41 -0.14
C LEU A 643 -32.50 -15.32 0.79
N PHE A 644 -33.06 -14.73 1.84
CA PHE A 644 -33.94 -15.38 2.79
C PHE A 644 -35.28 -14.65 2.85
N ARG A 645 -36.35 -15.40 3.12
CA ARG A 645 -37.65 -14.87 3.51
C ARG A 645 -37.86 -15.07 5.00
N ARG A 646 -38.27 -14.03 5.72
CA ARG A 646 -38.56 -14.06 7.16
C ARG A 646 -39.64 -15.09 7.44
N TYR A 647 -39.37 -15.94 8.41
CA TYR A 647 -40.29 -17.02 8.74
C TYR A 647 -41.47 -16.50 9.56
N THR A 648 -42.69 -16.61 9.02
CA THR A 648 -43.95 -16.14 9.66
C THR A 648 -44.90 -17.28 10.04
N GLY A 649 -44.54 -18.54 9.77
CA GLY A 649 -45.33 -19.73 10.07
C GLY A 649 -45.32 -20.77 8.95
N GLY A 650 -45.87 -21.96 9.22
CA GLY A 650 -45.98 -23.07 8.26
C GLY A 650 -45.01 -24.23 8.49
N THR A 651 -44.92 -25.16 7.54
CA THR A 651 -43.99 -26.29 7.65
C THR A 651 -42.57 -25.86 7.32
N ARG A 652 -41.63 -26.31 8.15
CA ARG A 652 -40.17 -26.13 8.02
C ARG A 652 -39.48 -27.41 7.54
N GLU A 653 -40.20 -28.52 7.55
CA GLU A 653 -39.69 -29.85 7.25
C GLU A 653 -39.05 -29.90 5.86
N GLY A 654 -37.79 -30.34 5.80
CA GLY A 654 -36.98 -30.45 4.58
C GLY A 654 -36.47 -29.12 3.99
N LYS A 655 -36.78 -27.97 4.60
CA LYS A 655 -36.33 -26.66 4.09
C LYS A 655 -34.96 -26.29 4.62
N VAL A 656 -34.22 -25.51 3.83
CA VAL A 656 -33.00 -24.84 4.29
C VAL A 656 -33.39 -23.61 5.09
N VAL A 657 -33.03 -23.58 6.36
CA VAL A 657 -33.45 -22.54 7.32
C VAL A 657 -32.24 -21.84 7.92
N LEU A 658 -32.39 -20.54 8.18
CA LEU A 658 -31.55 -19.76 9.08
C LEU A 658 -32.16 -19.83 10.48
N VAL A 659 -31.39 -20.33 11.44
CA VAL A 659 -31.84 -20.50 12.83
C VAL A 659 -30.89 -19.82 13.79
N SER A 660 -31.43 -19.33 14.90
CA SER A 660 -30.69 -18.82 16.04
C SER A 660 -30.95 -19.66 17.28
N HIS A 661 -29.97 -19.77 18.16
CA HIS A 661 -30.09 -20.49 19.44
C HIS A 661 -29.41 -19.70 20.57
N THR A 662 -30.05 -19.63 21.73
CA THR A 662 -29.67 -18.74 22.84
C THR A 662 -29.04 -19.43 24.05
N SER A 663 -29.01 -20.77 24.14
CA SER A 663 -28.56 -21.47 25.36
C SER A 663 -27.10 -21.94 25.35
N ILE A 664 -26.25 -21.36 24.51
CA ILE A 664 -24.78 -21.45 24.63
C ILE A 664 -24.28 -20.08 25.15
N GLN A 665 -24.40 -19.91 26.47
CA GLN A 665 -23.90 -18.84 27.35
C GLN A 665 -24.33 -17.38 27.08
N ASP A 666 -25.14 -16.91 28.04
CA ASP A 666 -25.54 -15.57 28.46
C ASP A 666 -26.63 -14.81 27.68
N ALA A 667 -27.74 -14.54 28.38
CA ALA A 667 -28.92 -13.83 27.90
C ALA A 667 -28.68 -12.32 27.67
N ASP A 668 -27.51 -11.82 28.08
CA ASP A 668 -27.12 -10.41 27.94
C ASP A 668 -26.20 -10.12 26.72
N PHE A 669 -25.77 -11.14 25.94
CA PHE A 669 -24.76 -10.96 24.86
C PHE A 669 -25.10 -11.54 23.46
N GLY A 670 -26.34 -11.97 23.19
CA GLY A 670 -26.84 -12.26 21.83
C GLY A 670 -26.75 -13.72 21.37
N SER A 671 -27.44 -14.05 20.26
CA SER A 671 -27.66 -15.43 19.78
C SER A 671 -26.59 -15.89 18.77
N GLY A 672 -26.28 -17.20 18.74
CA GLY A 672 -25.50 -17.81 17.65
C GLY A 672 -26.40 -18.16 16.45
N TYR A 673 -25.89 -18.07 15.21
CA TYR A 673 -26.67 -18.35 13.98
C TYR A 673 -26.07 -19.49 13.14
N THR A 674 -26.92 -20.35 12.56
CA THR A 674 -26.51 -21.37 11.57
C THR A 674 -27.54 -21.56 10.45
N VAL A 675 -27.09 -22.05 9.29
CA VAL A 675 -27.95 -22.46 8.17
C VAL A 675 -27.83 -23.96 7.91
N LYS A 676 -28.95 -24.67 7.92
CA LYS A 676 -29.05 -26.13 7.80
C LYS A 676 -30.39 -26.56 7.19
N ILE A 677 -30.48 -27.81 6.73
CA ILE A 677 -31.76 -28.44 6.37
C ILE A 677 -32.48 -28.83 7.65
N TYR A 678 -33.72 -28.37 7.84
CA TYR A 678 -34.51 -28.64 9.02
C TYR A 678 -35.26 -29.97 8.92
N HIS A 679 -35.16 -30.79 9.96
CA HIS A 679 -35.93 -32.02 10.13
C HIS A 679 -36.50 -32.09 11.54
N SER A 680 -37.76 -32.50 11.69
CA SER A 680 -38.42 -32.62 12.99
C SER A 680 -39.08 -33.97 13.20
N GLU A 681 -38.82 -34.58 14.35
CA GLU A 681 -39.51 -35.77 14.81
C GLU A 681 -40.54 -35.36 15.87
N LYS A 682 -41.76 -35.90 15.77
CA LYS A 682 -42.89 -35.56 16.64
C LYS A 682 -43.34 -36.79 17.42
N THR A 683 -43.58 -36.61 18.72
CA THR A 683 -44.25 -37.63 19.54
C THR A 683 -45.72 -37.27 19.67
N PHE A 684 -46.61 -38.22 19.38
CA PHE A 684 -48.05 -38.07 19.53
C PHE A 684 -48.47 -38.63 20.88
N HIS A 685 -49.19 -37.83 21.66
CA HIS A 685 -49.78 -38.26 22.91
C HIS A 685 -51.16 -38.89 22.68
N PRO A 686 -51.62 -39.80 23.56
CA PRO A 686 -52.93 -40.46 23.45
C PRO A 686 -54.13 -39.49 23.46
N ASP A 687 -53.93 -38.25 23.90
CA ASP A 687 -54.94 -37.18 23.98
C ASP A 687 -55.06 -36.34 22.68
N GLY A 688 -54.30 -36.70 21.63
CA GLY A 688 -54.30 -35.99 20.34
C GLY A 688 -53.38 -34.77 20.28
N THR A 689 -52.67 -34.43 21.36
CA THR A 689 -51.63 -33.40 21.34
C THR A 689 -50.30 -33.97 20.81
N TRP A 690 -49.48 -33.12 20.19
CA TRP A 690 -48.15 -33.49 19.71
C TRP A 690 -47.11 -32.50 20.22
N LYS A 691 -45.91 -33.01 20.53
CA LYS A 691 -44.74 -32.18 20.83
C LYS A 691 -43.59 -32.57 19.91
N HIS A 692 -42.72 -31.61 19.61
CA HIS A 692 -41.44 -31.93 18.99
C HIS A 692 -40.65 -32.79 19.97
N HIS A 693 -40.32 -34.02 19.56
CA HIS A 693 -39.44 -34.91 20.31
C HIS A 693 -37.98 -34.50 20.12
N ARG A 694 -37.66 -34.10 18.89
CA ARG A 694 -36.29 -33.86 18.44
C ARG A 694 -36.29 -32.98 17.20
N ILE A 695 -35.37 -32.01 17.14
CA ILE A 695 -35.07 -31.25 15.92
C ILE A 695 -33.67 -31.62 15.45
N ILE A 696 -33.55 -31.95 14.16
CA ILE A 696 -32.29 -32.31 13.52
C ILE A 696 -31.99 -31.30 12.41
N LEU A 697 -30.86 -30.60 12.54
CA LEU A 697 -30.36 -29.65 11.57
C LEU A 697 -29.22 -30.30 10.77
N LYS A 698 -29.53 -30.68 9.53
CA LYS A 698 -28.64 -31.50 8.68
C LYS A 698 -27.73 -30.63 7.81
N PRO A 699 -26.41 -30.90 7.74
CA PRO A 699 -25.53 -30.29 6.76
C PRO A 699 -25.80 -30.82 5.36
N SER A 700 -25.44 -30.05 4.34
CA SER A 700 -25.45 -30.43 2.93
C SER A 700 -24.08 -30.16 2.31
N SER A 701 -23.10 -31.04 2.62
CA SER A 701 -21.70 -30.87 2.18
C SER A 701 -21.18 -32.02 1.33
N THR A 702 -20.16 -31.74 0.51
CA THR A 702 -19.31 -32.75 -0.13
C THR A 702 -18.35 -33.41 0.89
N ASP A 703 -18.05 -32.73 1.99
CA ASP A 703 -17.25 -33.27 3.09
C ASP A 703 -18.15 -34.02 4.09
N LYS A 704 -17.86 -35.31 4.31
CA LYS A 704 -18.64 -36.18 5.18
C LYS A 704 -18.32 -36.01 6.67
N SER A 705 -17.32 -35.20 7.03
CA SER A 705 -16.93 -34.95 8.42
C SER A 705 -17.95 -34.08 9.19
N TYR A 706 -18.79 -33.32 8.49
CA TYR A 706 -19.85 -32.52 9.09
C TYR A 706 -20.99 -33.40 9.62
N LYS A 707 -21.31 -33.27 10.90
CA LYS A 707 -22.37 -34.03 11.58
C LYS A 707 -23.66 -33.22 11.71
N ASP A 708 -24.76 -33.93 11.88
CA ASP A 708 -26.06 -33.35 12.21
C ASP A 708 -26.00 -32.65 13.58
N ILE A 709 -26.66 -31.50 13.69
CA ILE A 709 -26.92 -30.87 14.99
C ILE A 709 -28.28 -31.37 15.46
N VAL A 710 -28.29 -32.03 16.61
CA VAL A 710 -29.48 -32.62 17.22
C VAL A 710 -29.82 -31.79 18.45
N LEU A 711 -31.07 -31.36 18.56
CA LEU A 711 -31.59 -30.62 19.70
C LEU A 711 -32.76 -31.41 20.30
N GLU A 712 -32.70 -31.62 21.62
CA GLU A 712 -33.67 -32.41 22.40
C GLU A 712 -34.09 -31.63 23.66
N ASP A 713 -35.28 -31.94 24.19
CA ASP A 713 -35.81 -31.40 25.45
C ASP A 713 -35.71 -29.87 25.60
N ASP A 714 -35.00 -29.37 26.62
CA ASP A 714 -34.92 -27.95 26.97
C ASP A 714 -34.25 -27.09 25.88
N GLU A 715 -33.40 -27.70 25.04
CA GLU A 715 -32.71 -27.02 23.92
C GLU A 715 -33.66 -26.65 22.77
N LEU A 716 -34.85 -27.26 22.72
CA LEU A 716 -35.87 -26.93 21.71
C LEU A 716 -36.51 -25.57 21.97
N SER A 717 -36.55 -25.13 23.23
CA SER A 717 -37.19 -23.88 23.64
C SER A 717 -36.38 -22.64 23.26
N SER A 718 -35.07 -22.79 23.09
CA SER A 718 -34.12 -21.71 22.73
C SER A 718 -33.86 -21.59 21.22
N LEU A 719 -34.39 -22.50 20.40
CA LEU A 719 -34.26 -22.47 18.94
C LEU A 719 -35.32 -21.55 18.30
N GLN A 720 -34.88 -20.51 17.60
CA GLN A 720 -35.74 -19.67 16.77
C GLN A 720 -35.38 -19.80 15.30
N VAL A 721 -36.39 -19.90 14.44
CA VAL A 721 -36.20 -19.88 12.98
C VAL A 721 -36.40 -18.46 12.49
N ILE A 722 -35.35 -17.89 11.91
CA ILE A 722 -35.30 -16.49 11.48
C ILE A 722 -35.80 -16.36 10.03
N GLY A 723 -35.39 -17.27 9.15
CA GLY A 723 -35.78 -17.21 7.74
C GLY A 723 -35.61 -18.54 7.00
N ILE A 724 -36.25 -18.63 5.84
CA ILE A 724 -36.16 -19.74 4.89
C ILE A 724 -35.31 -19.28 3.72
N PHE A 725 -34.30 -20.07 3.36
CA PHE A 725 -33.45 -19.82 2.20
C PHE A 725 -34.24 -19.98 0.90
N GLU A 726 -34.08 -19.03 -0.03
CA GLU A 726 -34.67 -19.10 -1.36
C GLU A 726 -33.64 -19.36 -2.46
N GLN A 727 -32.56 -18.59 -2.47
CA GLN A 727 -31.51 -18.70 -3.49
C GLN A 727 -30.21 -17.96 -3.11
N VAL A 728 -29.15 -18.24 -3.86
CA VAL A 728 -27.88 -17.48 -3.84
C VAL A 728 -28.00 -16.27 -4.78
N LEU A 729 -27.51 -15.11 -4.36
CA LEU A 729 -27.57 -13.84 -5.12
C LEU A 729 -26.28 -13.51 -5.90
N ASP A 730 -25.19 -14.24 -5.65
CA ASP A 730 -23.85 -14.02 -6.23
C ASP A 730 -23.52 -14.89 -7.45
#